data_AF-A0A954V4W5-F1
#
_entry.id   AF-A0A954V4W5-F1
#
_cell.length_a   1.000
_cell.length_b   1.000
_cell.length_c   1.000
_cell.angle_alpha   90.00
_cell.angle_beta   90.00
_cell.angle_gamma   90.00
#
_symmetry.space_group_name_H-M   'P 1'
#
loop_
_entity.id
_entity.type
_entity.pdbx_description
1 polymer ?
#
loop_
_entity_poly.entity_id
_entity_poly.type
_entity_poly.pdbx_seq_one_letter_code
_entity_poly.pdbx_strand_id
1 'polypeptide(L)'
;MTHQRTDRNWRFWIDVGGTFTDCLAISPSGQQCAAKVLSSGKTKGLVGHDSDVDRIVDPRRCDDHAEFWNGYQLHLFDEQGSRIGQSRVRQFDARQGTLWLTRPLATVPDVGCRYELVSPEPSPLLAVRQVLGARLEQPLPALDLRLGTTRGTNALLTRTGAHTALVTTAGFGDVLEIGYQNRPQLFALDIVKPPALYCCVVEVPERIAHDGQVLVPLDLDRLRDQLQVLQDLQIESVAVCLLHGFAWPQHEQMIGQVLREMGIMEVSLSHQVAPLMKLVPRGDTTVADAYLTPVLRGYREELRPRAGDGQRTLRLMTSAGGLVEASHFRGCESILSGPAGGVVGFSKVASAAGFATAIGFDMGGTSTDVSRFDGDFDLEFETEKGGVRVMSPMLAIETVAAGGGSICRFDGVKLTVGPESSGADPGPACYGRGGPLSVTDVNLALGRVLEDHFPFPLDLPAVHHRLQQAVLQIHQATGQRLSWQQVATGFRDIANANIVRAIRSISVAKGYDPRNDCLVPFGGAAGQHACAVAEQLGIRQILCHPHAGLLSAWGIGHATIHRHEVQGIYQCYNEVRHELQQRFEQLEQSAAEELTRQGIPREHISCARSMELRYMGTEATLHIRLPRNHQGIDTSRDTHDVHIDGDIDIVNLFEHEHEQRFGYLDRHRRIEVVAIRVEAMDSQQQLLPQSRRLPVSDPTVAEMVEMIIEGNARSVPFFARGDLVAGNVLAGPAIICESASTTVIDSGWQGLVLSDGQLLLEQLGVKASPPATTLTAVDPIMLEIFSNSFGEIAQQMGIALRATAQSVNVKERLDFSCAVFTARGELVVNAPHIPVHLGAMGQTIQSLIAERSPLHRGDVFVTNDPYAGGSHLPDVTVITPVFGDDDSLLFFTASRAHHAEIGGIVPGSMPPFSKSLAEEGVLLHHEPLIAAGEPRFDALREQLTGSPYPSRSPDTNIADIQAQIAANRQGASGLLQLINRYGRNTVLAYMNHIQQAAEFKTRQLFASIPDGVYQRCDHLDDGTPIGVTITISGEQATFDFGGSGAVHAG
;
A
#
# COMPACT_ATOMS: atom_id res chain seq x y z
N MET A 1 -5.53 -27.42 38.54
CA MET A 1 -5.87 -26.06 39.01
C MET A 1 -4.73 -25.15 38.61
N THR A 2 -4.81 -24.62 37.41
CA THR A 2 -3.82 -23.71 36.81
C THR A 2 -3.95 -22.34 37.48
N HIS A 3 -2.84 -21.82 37.97
CA HIS A 3 -2.75 -20.44 38.45
C HIS A 3 -2.99 -19.47 37.28
N GLN A 4 -4.25 -19.14 37.01
CA GLN A 4 -4.58 -17.90 36.32
C GLN A 4 -4.13 -16.75 37.23
N ARG A 5 -2.97 -16.15 36.93
CA ARG A 5 -2.68 -14.80 37.38
C ARG A 5 -3.83 -13.93 36.86
N THR A 6 -4.76 -13.59 37.74
CA THR A 6 -5.72 -12.52 37.48
C THR A 6 -4.90 -11.23 37.44
N ASP A 7 -4.52 -10.81 36.23
CA ASP A 7 -3.95 -9.48 36.04
C ASP A 7 -4.99 -8.47 36.52
N ARG A 8 -4.72 -7.85 37.68
CA ARG A 8 -5.65 -6.93 38.35
C ARG A 8 -5.68 -5.53 37.71
N ASN A 9 -5.06 -5.36 36.55
CA ASN A 9 -4.88 -4.07 35.89
C ASN A 9 -5.88 -3.89 34.75
N TRP A 10 -6.24 -2.64 34.46
CA TRP A 10 -6.93 -2.31 33.22
C TRP A 10 -6.00 -2.55 32.04
N ARG A 11 -6.53 -3.17 30.98
CA ARG A 11 -5.84 -3.34 29.70
C ARG A 11 -6.51 -2.47 28.65
N PHE A 12 -5.74 -1.66 27.94
CA PHE A 12 -6.22 -0.81 26.87
C PHE A 12 -5.50 -1.14 25.57
N TRP A 13 -6.28 -1.25 24.51
CA TRP A 13 -5.82 -1.52 23.16
C TRP A 13 -6.29 -0.37 22.30
N ILE A 14 -5.33 0.35 21.71
CA ILE A 14 -5.60 1.64 21.09
C ILE A 14 -4.99 1.68 19.70
N ASP A 15 -5.79 2.01 18.71
CA ASP A 15 -5.31 2.36 17.37
C ASP A 15 -5.49 3.86 17.14
N VAL A 16 -4.42 4.55 16.74
CA VAL A 16 -4.45 5.98 16.43
C VAL A 16 -4.38 6.19 14.93
N GLY A 17 -5.55 6.20 14.29
CA GLY A 17 -5.73 6.47 12.86
C GLY A 17 -5.68 7.97 12.53
N GLY A 18 -5.78 8.28 11.23
CA GLY A 18 -5.73 9.67 10.74
C GLY A 18 -6.92 10.53 11.18
N THR A 19 -8.12 9.95 11.24
CA THR A 19 -9.36 10.65 11.64
C THR A 19 -9.80 10.34 13.06
N PHE A 20 -9.78 9.05 13.44
CA PHE A 20 -10.29 8.55 14.71
C PHE A 20 -9.22 7.80 15.48
N THR A 21 -9.30 7.88 16.80
CA THR A 21 -8.58 7.04 17.76
C THR A 21 -9.56 6.05 18.35
N ASP A 22 -9.26 4.78 18.12
CA ASP A 22 -10.10 3.64 18.48
C ASP A 22 -9.53 3.03 19.75
N CYS A 23 -10.35 2.96 20.80
CA CYS A 23 -9.92 2.47 22.11
C CYS A 23 -10.85 1.36 22.57
N LEU A 24 -10.29 0.18 22.80
CA LEU A 24 -10.96 -0.95 23.42
C LEU A 24 -10.26 -1.24 24.75
N ALA A 25 -11.03 -1.43 25.81
CA ALA A 25 -10.50 -1.69 27.13
C ALA A 25 -11.10 -2.96 27.74
N ILE A 26 -10.29 -3.68 28.52
CA ILE A 26 -10.73 -4.76 29.39
C ILE A 26 -10.48 -4.33 30.84
N SER A 27 -11.57 -4.26 31.60
CA SER A 27 -11.53 -3.98 33.03
C SER A 27 -10.89 -5.12 33.83
N PRO A 28 -10.45 -4.87 35.08
CA PRO A 28 -9.95 -5.93 35.97
C PRO A 28 -10.97 -7.05 36.26
N SER A 29 -12.27 -6.79 36.09
CA SER A 29 -13.34 -7.80 36.19
C SER A 29 -13.60 -8.56 34.89
N GLY A 30 -12.89 -8.24 33.81
CA GLY A 30 -13.03 -8.87 32.49
C GLY A 30 -14.10 -8.26 31.59
N GLN A 31 -14.80 -7.21 32.03
CA GLN A 31 -15.78 -6.50 31.19
C GLN A 31 -15.06 -5.68 30.12
N GLN A 32 -15.55 -5.76 28.88
CA GLN A 32 -15.07 -4.98 27.75
C GLN A 32 -15.81 -3.64 27.63
N CYS A 33 -15.08 -2.58 27.34
CA CYS A 33 -15.59 -1.24 27.08
C CYS A 33 -14.90 -0.66 25.84
N ALA A 34 -15.52 0.32 25.18
CA ALA A 34 -14.93 0.98 24.02
C ALA A 34 -15.20 2.47 24.01
N ALA A 35 -14.29 3.23 23.41
CA ALA A 35 -14.46 4.63 23.07
C ALA A 35 -13.84 4.89 21.69
N LYS A 36 -14.49 5.75 20.90
CA LYS A 36 -13.98 6.24 19.62
C LYS A 36 -13.99 7.76 19.66
N VAL A 37 -12.83 8.37 19.57
CA VAL A 37 -12.65 9.83 19.65
C VAL A 37 -11.97 10.35 18.38
N LEU A 38 -12.09 11.64 18.07
CA LEU A 38 -11.31 12.21 16.97
C LEU A 38 -9.82 12.22 17.34
N SER A 39 -8.95 11.82 16.41
CA SER A 39 -7.49 11.84 16.62
C SER A 39 -6.93 13.25 16.84
N SER A 40 -7.69 14.28 16.45
CA SER A 40 -7.39 15.68 16.78
C SER A 40 -7.53 16.02 18.27
N GLY A 41 -8.06 15.11 19.09
CA GLY A 41 -8.36 15.35 20.51
C GLY A 41 -9.55 16.30 20.70
N LYS A 42 -10.39 16.45 19.69
CA LYS A 42 -11.55 17.34 19.69
C LYS A 42 -12.86 16.57 19.78
N THR A 43 -13.87 17.17 20.41
CA THR A 43 -15.24 16.65 20.45
C THR A 43 -16.21 17.73 20.00
N LYS A 44 -17.03 17.44 18.97
CA LYS A 44 -17.95 18.40 18.37
C LYS A 44 -19.27 18.47 19.15
N GLY A 45 -19.99 19.59 19.05
CA GLY A 45 -21.31 19.80 19.62
C GLY A 45 -22.08 20.93 18.92
N LEU A 46 -23.33 21.12 19.32
CA LEU A 46 -24.25 22.14 18.82
C LEU A 46 -24.85 22.88 20.00
N VAL A 47 -24.94 24.19 19.85
CA VAL A 47 -25.58 25.07 20.82
C VAL A 47 -27.08 24.79 20.82
N GLY A 48 -27.58 24.29 21.93
CA GLY A 48 -29.01 24.07 22.17
C GLY A 48 -29.70 25.31 22.71
N HIS A 49 -31.02 25.21 22.83
CA HIS A 49 -31.86 26.21 23.48
C HIS A 49 -31.39 26.45 24.93
N ASP A 50 -31.62 27.66 25.46
CA ASP A 50 -31.21 28.13 26.80
C ASP A 50 -29.71 28.39 27.02
N SER A 51 -28.90 28.27 25.96
CA SER A 51 -27.53 28.76 25.94
C SER A 51 -27.47 30.29 26.10
N ASP A 52 -26.44 30.79 26.76
CA ASP A 52 -26.21 32.22 27.05
C ASP A 52 -24.70 32.53 26.90
N VAL A 53 -24.29 33.78 27.11
CA VAL A 53 -22.88 34.18 27.03
C VAL A 53 -21.99 33.40 28.00
N ASP A 54 -22.49 32.97 29.16
CA ASP A 54 -21.70 32.29 30.18
C ASP A 54 -21.91 30.77 30.24
N ARG A 55 -22.78 30.21 29.39
CA ARG A 55 -23.08 28.76 29.34
C ARG A 55 -23.51 28.27 27.97
N ILE A 56 -23.10 27.06 27.61
CA ILE A 56 -23.64 26.32 26.46
C ILE A 56 -24.48 25.16 26.97
N VAL A 57 -25.70 25.00 26.46
CA VAL A 57 -26.57 23.86 26.75
C VAL A 57 -26.57 22.96 25.52
N ASP A 58 -26.21 21.68 25.68
CA ASP A 58 -26.27 20.68 24.61
C ASP A 58 -26.90 19.39 25.16
N PRO A 59 -28.21 19.15 24.93
CA PRO A 59 -28.93 18.00 25.49
C PRO A 59 -28.34 16.64 25.11
N ARG A 60 -27.57 16.55 24.02
CA ARG A 60 -26.91 15.29 23.61
C ARG A 60 -25.75 14.92 24.52
N ARG A 61 -25.26 15.85 25.33
CA ARG A 61 -24.24 15.58 26.36
C ARG A 61 -24.83 15.06 27.66
N CYS A 62 -26.14 14.83 27.73
CA CYS A 62 -26.75 14.35 28.97
C CYS A 62 -26.26 12.96 29.40
N ASP A 63 -25.74 12.18 28.45
CA ASP A 63 -25.17 10.85 28.69
C ASP A 63 -23.67 10.88 29.00
N ASP A 64 -23.01 12.05 28.93
CA ASP A 64 -21.59 12.18 29.27
C ASP A 64 -21.37 12.06 30.79
N HIS A 65 -20.18 11.61 31.20
CA HIS A 65 -19.83 11.50 32.62
C HIS A 65 -19.87 12.86 33.34
N ALA A 66 -20.44 12.87 34.55
CA ALA A 66 -20.50 14.08 35.37
C ALA A 66 -19.11 14.70 35.60
N GLU A 67 -19.00 16.02 35.47
CA GLU A 67 -17.76 16.80 35.63
C GLU A 67 -16.63 16.45 34.64
N PHE A 68 -16.85 15.59 33.65
CA PHE A 68 -15.81 15.12 32.73
C PHE A 68 -15.16 16.25 31.93
N TRP A 69 -15.97 17.14 31.38
CA TRP A 69 -15.51 18.25 30.53
C TRP A 69 -14.90 19.43 31.31
N ASN A 70 -14.81 19.36 32.64
CA ASN A 70 -14.20 20.42 33.44
C ASN A 70 -12.74 20.64 33.01
N GLY A 71 -12.38 21.90 32.75
CA GLY A 71 -11.02 22.29 32.34
C GLY A 71 -10.74 22.23 30.84
N TYR A 72 -11.63 21.64 30.03
CA TYR A 72 -11.48 21.55 28.58
C TYR A 72 -11.68 22.93 27.92
N GLN A 73 -10.96 23.18 26.83
CA GLN A 73 -11.15 24.39 26.03
C GLN A 73 -12.38 24.25 25.15
N LEU A 74 -13.16 25.31 25.00
CA LEU A 74 -14.31 25.38 24.11
C LEU A 74 -14.04 26.41 23.02
N HIS A 75 -14.21 26.03 21.75
CA HIS A 75 -14.17 26.92 20.59
C HIS A 75 -15.55 26.97 19.93
N LEU A 76 -16.04 28.16 19.61
CA LEU A 76 -17.34 28.39 18.97
C LEU A 76 -17.14 28.85 17.52
N PHE A 77 -18.01 28.38 16.61
CA PHE A 77 -17.95 28.64 15.18
C PHE A 77 -19.29 29.19 14.65
N ASP A 78 -19.23 30.03 13.61
CA ASP A 78 -20.40 30.48 12.86
C ASP A 78 -20.86 29.46 11.79
N GLU A 79 -21.93 29.78 11.05
CA GLU A 79 -22.47 28.95 9.96
C GLU A 79 -21.47 28.72 8.82
N GLN A 80 -20.50 29.62 8.65
CA GLN A 80 -19.47 29.54 7.61
C GLN A 80 -18.25 28.73 8.09
N GLY A 81 -18.27 28.25 9.33
CA GLY A 81 -17.20 27.46 9.94
C GLY A 81 -16.02 28.30 10.46
N SER A 82 -16.16 29.63 10.52
CA SER A 82 -15.14 30.53 11.08
C SER A 82 -15.26 30.59 12.60
N ARG A 83 -14.11 30.62 13.30
CA ARG A 83 -14.09 30.65 14.77
C ARG A 83 -14.47 32.04 15.28
N ILE A 84 -15.58 32.12 16.02
CA ILE A 84 -16.16 33.37 16.55
C ILE A 84 -15.99 33.54 18.06
N GLY A 85 -15.60 32.48 18.79
CA GLY A 85 -15.39 32.56 20.24
C GLY A 85 -14.51 31.45 20.80
N GLN A 86 -13.92 31.69 21.98
CA GLN A 86 -13.22 30.69 22.77
C GLN A 86 -13.37 30.93 24.28
N SER A 87 -13.50 29.85 25.06
CA SER A 87 -13.50 29.89 26.52
C SER A 87 -13.04 28.56 27.09
N ARG A 88 -13.11 28.38 28.41
CA ARG A 88 -12.82 27.11 29.10
C ARG A 88 -14.01 26.67 29.91
N VAL A 89 -14.33 25.39 29.90
CA VAL A 89 -15.39 24.81 30.73
C VAL A 89 -14.96 24.87 32.19
N ARG A 90 -15.64 25.70 32.97
CA ARG A 90 -15.47 25.81 34.43
C ARG A 90 -16.15 24.64 35.14
N GLN A 91 -17.37 24.33 34.70
CA GLN A 91 -18.20 23.30 35.31
C GLN A 91 -19.12 22.69 34.26
N PHE A 92 -19.20 21.36 34.23
CA PHE A 92 -20.11 20.60 33.39
C PHE A 92 -21.17 19.90 34.26
N ASP A 93 -22.44 20.18 33.97
CA ASP A 93 -23.59 19.48 34.52
C ASP A 93 -24.18 18.53 33.48
N ALA A 94 -23.91 17.23 33.67
CA ALA A 94 -24.40 16.18 32.78
C ALA A 94 -25.94 16.07 32.82
N ARG A 95 -26.64 16.41 33.89
CA ARG A 95 -28.11 16.24 33.93
C ARG A 95 -28.84 17.16 32.96
N GLN A 96 -28.23 18.29 32.65
CA GLN A 96 -28.78 19.32 31.77
C GLN A 96 -27.92 19.52 30.51
N GLY A 97 -26.87 18.72 30.31
CA GLY A 97 -25.90 18.91 29.24
C GLY A 97 -25.28 20.31 29.23
N THR A 98 -25.12 20.94 30.40
CA THR A 98 -24.75 22.36 30.51
C THR A 98 -23.26 22.53 30.79
N LEU A 99 -22.58 23.28 29.91
CA LEU A 99 -21.18 23.66 29.99
C LEU A 99 -21.06 25.12 30.45
N TRP A 100 -20.76 25.34 31.72
CA TRP A 100 -20.52 26.68 32.26
C TRP A 100 -19.12 27.16 31.91
N LEU A 101 -19.02 28.39 31.41
CA LEU A 101 -17.78 28.95 30.88
C LEU A 101 -17.05 29.77 31.94
N THR A 102 -15.72 29.71 31.89
CA THR A 102 -14.84 30.47 32.80
C THR A 102 -14.86 31.96 32.46
N ARG A 103 -14.98 32.29 31.18
CA ARG A 103 -15.17 33.65 30.67
C ARG A 103 -16.42 33.67 29.77
N PRO A 104 -17.30 34.68 29.91
CA PRO A 104 -18.42 34.84 29.00
C PRO A 104 -17.95 35.06 27.56
N LEU A 105 -18.73 34.56 26.60
CA LEU A 105 -18.61 34.81 25.17
C LEU A 105 -18.99 36.27 24.87
N ALA A 106 -18.52 36.78 23.73
CA ALA A 106 -18.77 38.17 23.34
C ALA A 106 -20.26 38.44 23.04
N THR A 107 -20.97 37.44 22.52
CA THR A 107 -22.39 37.48 22.19
C THR A 107 -23.03 36.15 22.54
N VAL A 108 -24.36 36.16 22.76
CA VAL A 108 -25.14 34.92 22.92
C VAL A 108 -25.01 34.12 21.62
N PRO A 109 -24.59 32.85 21.68
CA PRO A 109 -24.48 32.03 20.48
C PRO A 109 -25.86 31.64 19.96
N ASP A 110 -26.04 31.68 18.64
CA ASP A 110 -27.29 31.25 18.01
C ASP A 110 -27.51 29.75 18.20
N VAL A 111 -28.77 29.34 18.33
CA VAL A 111 -29.14 27.93 18.41
C VAL A 111 -28.76 27.23 17.11
N GLY A 112 -28.10 26.08 17.21
CA GLY A 112 -27.54 25.36 16.07
C GLY A 112 -26.11 25.77 15.71
N CYS A 113 -25.55 26.83 16.32
CA CYS A 113 -24.11 27.12 16.18
C CYS A 113 -23.27 25.92 16.63
N ARG A 114 -22.14 25.71 15.95
CA ARG A 114 -21.24 24.59 16.24
C ARG A 114 -20.20 24.99 17.28
N TYR A 115 -19.87 24.09 18.19
CA TYR A 115 -18.71 24.25 19.08
C TYR A 115 -17.85 22.98 19.13
N GLU A 116 -16.59 23.16 19.53
CA GLU A 116 -15.63 22.09 19.75
C GLU A 116 -15.08 22.15 21.17
N LEU A 117 -15.05 21.01 21.86
CA LEU A 117 -14.26 20.82 23.07
C LEU A 117 -12.89 20.26 22.69
N VAL A 118 -11.82 20.89 23.17
CA VAL A 118 -10.44 20.51 22.85
C VAL A 118 -9.76 19.95 24.09
N SER A 119 -9.31 18.70 23.99
CA SER A 119 -8.52 18.02 25.02
C SER A 119 -7.12 18.62 25.11
N PRO A 120 -6.59 18.90 26.32
CA PRO A 120 -5.20 19.29 26.50
C PRO A 120 -4.24 18.09 26.48
N GLU A 121 -4.77 16.87 26.50
CA GLU A 121 -4.01 15.62 26.38
C GLU A 121 -4.22 14.97 25.00
N PRO A 122 -3.26 14.17 24.51
CA PRO A 122 -3.38 13.46 23.24
C PRO A 122 -4.57 12.49 23.25
N SER A 123 -5.12 12.20 22.06
CA SER A 123 -6.34 11.41 21.88
C SER A 123 -6.36 10.02 22.53
N PRO A 124 -5.24 9.27 22.66
CA PRO A 124 -5.25 8.01 23.40
C PRO A 124 -5.61 8.19 24.87
N LEU A 125 -5.09 9.23 25.52
CA LEU A 125 -5.38 9.51 26.92
C LEU A 125 -6.79 10.05 27.10
N LEU A 126 -7.28 10.86 26.15
CA LEU A 126 -8.69 11.26 26.10
C LEU A 126 -9.62 10.04 26.06
N ALA A 127 -9.33 9.07 25.18
CA ALA A 127 -10.11 7.85 25.05
C ALA A 127 -10.05 6.99 26.33
N VAL A 128 -8.86 6.83 26.93
CA VAL A 128 -8.69 6.15 28.23
C VAL A 128 -9.52 6.83 29.32
N ARG A 129 -9.49 8.17 29.39
CA ARG A 129 -10.29 8.93 30.36
C ARG A 129 -11.77 8.75 30.14
N GLN A 130 -12.23 8.76 28.89
CA GLN A 130 -13.64 8.58 28.55
C GLN A 130 -14.14 7.19 28.96
N VAL A 131 -13.35 6.14 28.71
CA VAL A 131 -13.69 4.77 29.17
C VAL A 131 -13.76 4.68 30.70
N LEU A 132 -12.86 5.36 31.41
CA LEU A 132 -12.80 5.34 32.87
C LEU A 132 -13.78 6.31 33.54
N GLY A 133 -14.41 7.22 32.79
CA GLY A 133 -15.12 8.39 33.34
C GLY A 133 -14.22 9.28 34.20
N ALA A 134 -12.91 9.30 33.94
CA ALA A 134 -11.93 10.00 34.76
C ALA A 134 -11.82 11.47 34.36
N ARG A 135 -11.90 12.38 35.34
CA ARG A 135 -11.74 13.82 35.14
C ARG A 135 -10.31 14.16 34.73
N LEU A 136 -10.11 15.28 34.04
CA LEU A 136 -8.79 15.69 33.56
C LEU A 136 -7.71 15.75 34.67
N GLU A 137 -8.07 16.27 35.85
CA GLU A 137 -7.14 16.42 36.99
C GLU A 137 -6.95 15.11 37.80
N GLN A 138 -7.79 14.10 37.56
CA GLN A 138 -7.74 12.84 38.29
C GLN A 138 -6.57 11.99 37.77
N PRO A 139 -5.73 11.42 38.67
CA PRO A 139 -4.67 10.51 38.25
C PRO A 139 -5.26 9.21 37.70
N LEU A 140 -4.69 8.72 36.60
CA LEU A 140 -5.06 7.43 36.01
C LEU A 140 -4.47 6.26 36.82
N PRO A 141 -5.19 5.12 36.96
CA PRO A 141 -4.72 3.94 37.70
C PRO A 141 -3.54 3.24 36.99
N ALA A 142 -3.14 2.05 37.49
CA ALA A 142 -2.19 1.19 36.77
C ALA A 142 -2.83 0.66 35.47
N LEU A 143 -2.10 0.75 34.37
CA LEU A 143 -2.57 0.46 33.01
C LEU A 143 -1.57 -0.43 32.27
N ASP A 144 -2.08 -1.42 31.53
CA ASP A 144 -1.36 -2.05 30.42
C ASP A 144 -1.87 -1.45 29.10
N LEU A 145 -1.03 -0.65 28.44
CA LEU A 145 -1.36 0.05 27.19
C LEU A 145 -0.68 -0.64 26.01
N ARG A 146 -1.48 -1.08 25.04
CA ARG A 146 -1.01 -1.56 23.73
C ARG A 146 -1.49 -0.58 22.68
N LEU A 147 -0.58 -0.02 21.89
CA LEU A 147 -0.91 1.12 21.03
C LEU A 147 -0.28 1.00 19.65
N GLY A 148 -1.11 1.16 18.61
CA GLY A 148 -0.69 1.42 17.24
C GLY A 148 -0.74 2.91 16.95
N THR A 149 0.20 3.44 16.18
CA THR A 149 0.22 4.88 15.89
C THR A 149 0.68 5.22 14.49
N THR A 150 -0.03 6.16 13.88
CA THR A 150 0.37 6.77 12.61
C THR A 150 1.38 7.90 12.78
N ARG A 151 1.83 8.26 14.00
CA ARG A 151 2.76 9.40 14.21
C ARG A 151 4.04 9.31 13.41
N GLY A 152 4.71 8.16 13.40
CA GLY A 152 5.93 7.96 12.62
C GLY A 152 5.67 8.08 11.12
N THR A 153 4.59 7.45 10.64
CA THR A 153 4.14 7.55 9.23
C THR A 153 3.84 9.00 8.84
N ASN A 154 3.12 9.74 9.68
CA ASN A 154 2.75 11.13 9.41
C ASN A 154 3.98 12.04 9.42
N ALA A 155 4.91 11.87 10.37
CA ALA A 155 6.14 12.64 10.42
C ALA A 155 7.03 12.40 9.19
N LEU A 156 7.06 11.16 8.68
CA LEU A 156 7.74 10.80 7.43
C LEU A 156 7.10 11.51 6.23
N LEU A 157 5.78 11.41 6.08
CA LEU A 157 5.03 11.96 4.95
C LEU A 157 5.00 13.49 4.93
N THR A 158 4.88 14.13 6.09
CA THR A 158 4.80 15.60 6.24
C THR A 158 6.16 16.27 6.40
N ARG A 159 7.25 15.48 6.45
CA ARG A 159 8.62 15.96 6.66
C ARG A 159 8.78 16.78 7.96
N THR A 160 8.26 16.25 9.07
CA THR A 160 8.32 16.88 10.41
C THR A 160 9.05 16.03 11.46
N GLY A 161 10.13 15.35 11.06
CA GLY A 161 10.97 14.56 11.96
C GLY A 161 12.16 15.34 12.50
N ALA A 162 13.12 14.62 13.08
CA ALA A 162 14.28 15.19 13.74
C ALA A 162 15.26 15.84 12.74
N HIS A 163 15.98 16.87 13.20
CA HIS A 163 17.06 17.48 12.42
C HIS A 163 18.24 16.48 12.33
N THR A 164 18.31 15.76 11.20
CA THR A 164 19.12 14.55 11.05
C THR A 164 20.33 14.79 10.14
N ALA A 165 21.50 14.23 10.48
CA ALA A 165 22.66 14.18 9.59
C ALA A 165 22.93 12.76 9.07
N LEU A 166 23.56 12.66 7.90
CA LEU A 166 24.10 11.41 7.35
C LEU A 166 25.64 11.42 7.46
N VAL A 167 26.20 10.33 8.00
CA VAL A 167 27.63 10.05 7.96
C VAL A 167 27.85 8.87 7.01
N THR A 168 28.67 9.06 5.98
CA THR A 168 28.91 8.03 4.96
C THR A 168 30.38 8.00 4.50
N THR A 169 30.72 6.97 3.73
CA THR A 169 32.06 6.80 3.15
C THR A 169 32.35 7.93 2.15
N ALA A 170 33.57 8.48 2.17
CA ALA A 170 33.95 9.54 1.24
C ALA A 170 33.81 9.13 -0.26
N GLY A 171 33.25 10.05 -1.05
CA GLY A 171 32.88 9.86 -2.45
C GLY A 171 31.46 9.32 -2.67
N PHE A 172 30.69 9.14 -1.60
CA PHE A 172 29.31 8.62 -1.63
C PHE A 172 28.29 9.58 -1.02
N GLY A 173 28.66 10.84 -0.76
CA GLY A 173 27.78 11.81 -0.12
C GLY A 173 26.43 12.01 -0.82
N ASP A 174 26.40 11.96 -2.15
CA ASP A 174 25.19 12.19 -2.95
C ASP A 174 24.40 10.90 -3.24
N VAL A 175 24.83 9.73 -2.75
CA VAL A 175 24.31 8.43 -3.20
C VAL A 175 22.81 8.26 -2.92
N LEU A 176 22.33 8.77 -1.78
CA LEU A 176 20.90 8.70 -1.43
C LEU A 176 20.06 9.69 -2.23
N GLU A 177 20.63 10.85 -2.60
CA GLU A 177 19.96 11.83 -3.46
C GLU A 177 19.88 11.36 -4.93
N ILE A 178 20.88 10.62 -5.39
CA ILE A 178 20.88 9.98 -6.71
C ILE A 178 19.85 8.84 -6.74
N GLY A 179 19.79 8.04 -5.68
CA GLY A 179 18.85 6.93 -5.59
C GLY A 179 19.07 5.88 -6.68
N TYR A 180 17.99 5.48 -7.37
CA TYR A 180 18.05 4.56 -8.52
C TYR A 180 17.87 5.25 -9.88
N GLN A 181 17.92 6.60 -9.90
CA GLN A 181 17.68 7.42 -11.11
C GLN A 181 16.30 7.25 -11.78
N ASN A 182 15.39 6.48 -11.17
CA ASN A 182 14.03 6.32 -11.63
C ASN A 182 13.22 7.62 -11.43
N ARG A 183 12.26 7.88 -12.32
CA ARG A 183 11.42 9.08 -12.28
C ARG A 183 10.00 8.71 -11.81
N PRO A 184 9.56 9.15 -10.62
CA PRO A 184 8.23 8.82 -10.11
C PRO A 184 7.10 9.33 -11.03
N GLN A 185 7.28 10.52 -11.60
CA GLN A 185 6.41 11.08 -12.62
C GLN A 185 7.19 11.21 -13.92
N LEU A 186 7.21 10.13 -14.69
CA LEU A 186 8.06 9.98 -15.87
C LEU A 186 7.87 11.06 -16.94
N PHE A 187 6.65 11.62 -17.04
CA PHE A 187 6.28 12.66 -18.00
C PHE A 187 6.42 14.10 -17.48
N ALA A 188 6.74 14.30 -16.19
CA ALA A 188 6.91 15.65 -15.65
C ALA A 188 8.15 16.30 -16.29
N LEU A 189 8.04 17.45 -16.97
CA LEU A 189 9.21 18.07 -17.60
C LEU A 189 10.25 18.54 -16.57
N ASP A 190 9.78 18.98 -15.41
CA ASP A 190 10.60 19.35 -14.26
C ASP A 190 10.60 18.21 -13.23
N ILE A 191 11.78 17.66 -12.94
CA ILE A 191 11.92 16.55 -11.99
C ILE A 191 12.00 17.13 -10.57
N VAL A 192 10.91 17.01 -9.83
CA VAL A 192 10.92 17.30 -8.40
C VAL A 192 11.27 16.03 -7.64
N LYS A 193 12.51 15.96 -7.14
CA LYS A 193 12.92 14.88 -6.23
C LYS A 193 12.24 15.05 -4.86
N PRO A 194 11.89 13.96 -4.17
CA PRO A 194 11.51 14.04 -2.76
C PRO A 194 12.62 14.72 -1.95
N PRO A 195 12.29 15.61 -1.01
CA PRO A 195 13.31 16.22 -0.16
C PRO A 195 13.98 15.15 0.70
N ALA A 196 15.30 15.27 0.85
CA ALA A 196 16.08 14.39 1.72
C ALA A 196 15.57 14.50 3.17
N LEU A 197 15.65 13.39 3.91
CA LEU A 197 15.34 13.35 5.34
C LEU A 197 16.48 13.88 6.22
N TYR A 198 17.68 14.03 5.65
CA TYR A 198 18.85 14.60 6.31
C TYR A 198 19.09 16.03 5.81
N CYS A 199 19.68 16.86 6.66
CA CYS A 199 19.99 18.26 6.36
C CYS A 199 21.46 18.49 5.94
N CYS A 200 22.36 17.57 6.30
CA CYS A 200 23.77 17.63 5.92
C CYS A 200 24.38 16.23 5.84
N VAL A 201 25.49 16.12 5.10
CA VAL A 201 26.27 14.90 4.94
C VAL A 201 27.70 15.13 5.42
N VAL A 202 28.25 14.18 6.19
CA VAL A 202 29.66 14.12 6.57
C VAL A 202 30.30 12.91 5.91
N GLU A 203 31.23 13.18 5.01
CA GLU A 203 32.01 12.16 4.32
C GLU A 203 33.26 11.80 5.13
N VAL A 204 33.33 10.53 5.57
CA VAL A 204 34.43 10.01 6.38
C VAL A 204 35.46 9.35 5.47
N PRO A 205 36.74 9.74 5.55
CA PRO A 205 37.84 9.09 4.83
C PRO A 205 38.11 7.69 5.40
N GLU A 206 37.35 6.72 4.92
CA GLU A 206 37.39 5.32 5.34
C GLU A 206 37.08 4.44 4.14
N ARG A 207 37.60 3.21 4.09
CA ARG A 207 37.22 2.24 3.07
C ARG A 207 37.53 0.82 3.49
N ILE A 208 36.53 -0.04 3.46
CA ILE A 208 36.67 -1.49 3.57
C ILE A 208 36.28 -2.11 2.21
N ALA A 209 37.02 -3.10 1.74
CA ALA A 209 36.69 -3.86 0.53
C ALA A 209 35.60 -4.91 0.80
N HIS A 210 35.04 -5.52 -0.25
CA HIS A 210 33.97 -6.52 -0.11
C HIS A 210 34.39 -7.75 0.72
N ASP A 211 35.68 -8.07 0.74
CA ASP A 211 36.29 -9.21 1.45
C ASP A 211 36.76 -8.86 2.88
N GLY A 212 36.57 -7.61 3.31
CA GLY A 212 36.95 -7.15 4.66
C GLY A 212 38.33 -6.52 4.73
N GLN A 213 39.09 -6.45 3.63
CA GLN A 213 40.36 -5.73 3.63
C GLN A 213 40.13 -4.23 3.88
N VAL A 214 40.73 -3.68 4.92
CA VAL A 214 40.75 -2.23 5.17
C VAL A 214 41.69 -1.57 4.15
N LEU A 215 41.12 -0.82 3.21
CA LEU A 215 41.86 -0.08 2.18
C LEU A 215 42.26 1.31 2.68
N VAL A 216 41.39 1.94 3.47
CA VAL A 216 41.65 3.23 4.14
C VAL A 216 41.20 3.11 5.60
N PRO A 217 42.12 3.18 6.57
CA PRO A 217 41.80 3.06 7.99
C PRO A 217 41.06 4.30 8.51
N LEU A 218 40.20 4.12 9.50
CA LEU A 218 39.50 5.21 10.17
C LEU A 218 40.44 5.96 11.13
N ASP A 219 40.60 7.27 10.91
CA ASP A 219 41.35 8.18 11.80
C ASP A 219 40.39 8.85 12.80
N LEU A 220 40.46 8.44 14.06
CA LEU A 220 39.55 8.93 15.11
C LEU A 220 39.75 10.39 15.48
N ASP A 221 40.97 10.92 15.38
CA ASP A 221 41.23 12.30 15.75
C ASP A 221 40.69 13.24 14.67
N ARG A 222 40.97 12.90 13.40
CA ARG A 222 40.39 13.61 12.26
C ARG A 222 38.86 13.49 12.23
N LEU A 223 38.31 12.32 12.58
CA LEU A 223 36.86 12.12 12.65
C LEU A 223 36.20 13.08 13.64
N ARG A 224 36.79 13.27 14.84
CA ARG A 224 36.25 14.21 15.84
C ARG A 224 36.19 15.64 15.28
N ASP A 225 37.25 16.07 14.62
CA ASP A 225 37.29 17.39 13.97
C ASP A 225 36.21 17.52 12.88
N GLN A 226 36.01 16.48 12.06
CA GLN A 226 34.99 16.48 11.01
C GLN A 226 33.56 16.50 11.58
N LEU A 227 33.31 15.79 12.67
CA LEU A 227 31.98 15.69 13.29
C LEU A 227 31.61 16.94 14.11
N GLN A 228 32.56 17.84 14.40
CA GLN A 228 32.31 19.06 15.16
C GLN A 228 31.21 19.94 14.54
N VAL A 229 31.11 19.94 13.21
CA VAL A 229 30.07 20.66 12.45
C VAL A 229 28.65 20.26 12.85
N LEU A 230 28.45 19.02 13.34
CA LEU A 230 27.14 18.53 13.75
C LEU A 230 26.62 19.24 15.01
N GLN A 231 27.52 19.63 15.92
CA GLN A 231 27.14 20.43 17.10
C GLN A 231 26.77 21.86 16.69
N ASP A 232 27.51 22.45 15.75
CA ASP A 232 27.27 23.80 15.26
C ASP A 232 25.92 23.91 14.52
N LEU A 233 25.53 22.85 13.82
CA LEU A 233 24.24 22.72 13.12
C LEU A 233 23.09 22.23 14.02
N GLN A 234 23.34 22.05 15.33
CA GLN A 234 22.36 21.59 16.32
C GLN A 234 21.65 20.30 15.89
N ILE A 235 22.42 19.33 15.40
CA ILE A 235 21.89 18.05 14.92
C ILE A 235 21.32 17.25 16.10
N GLU A 236 20.08 16.77 15.93
CA GLU A 236 19.36 16.01 16.95
C GLU A 236 19.65 14.51 16.87
N SER A 237 19.88 13.99 15.66
CA SER A 237 20.15 12.58 15.40
C SER A 237 21.06 12.36 14.20
N VAL A 238 21.75 11.22 14.18
CA VAL A 238 22.73 10.89 13.14
C VAL A 238 22.53 9.48 12.62
N ALA A 239 22.46 9.35 11.30
CA ALA A 239 22.51 8.08 10.60
C ALA A 239 23.94 7.81 10.11
N VAL A 240 24.48 6.63 10.41
CA VAL A 240 25.81 6.21 9.93
C VAL A 240 25.63 5.03 8.98
N CYS A 241 25.98 5.21 7.70
CA CYS A 241 25.90 4.18 6.68
C CYS A 241 27.18 4.18 5.82
N LEU A 242 28.04 3.19 6.06
CA LEU A 242 29.30 3.03 5.33
C LEU A 242 29.18 1.94 4.25
N LEU A 243 30.04 2.03 3.22
CA LEU A 243 30.13 0.97 2.22
C LEU A 243 30.61 -0.33 2.89
N HIS A 244 29.96 -1.45 2.59
CA HIS A 244 30.21 -2.77 3.21
C HIS A 244 30.06 -2.85 4.74
N GLY A 245 29.55 -1.80 5.41
CA GLY A 245 29.33 -1.78 6.86
C GLY A 245 28.38 -2.88 7.38
N PHE A 246 27.49 -3.39 6.52
CA PHE A 246 26.60 -4.52 6.83
C PHE A 246 27.35 -5.83 7.13
N ALA A 247 28.54 -6.04 6.53
CA ALA A 247 29.37 -7.21 6.75
C ALA A 247 30.53 -6.92 7.71
N TRP A 248 31.07 -5.69 7.66
CA TRP A 248 32.25 -5.26 8.41
C TRP A 248 31.92 -4.00 9.25
N PRO A 249 31.24 -4.17 10.40
CA PRO A 249 30.62 -3.06 11.13
C PRO A 249 31.58 -2.22 11.98
N GLN A 250 32.86 -2.60 12.04
CA GLN A 250 33.81 -2.06 13.02
C GLN A 250 33.93 -0.54 12.94
N HIS A 251 34.06 0.02 11.73
CA HIS A 251 34.14 1.47 11.55
C HIS A 251 32.84 2.19 11.92
N GLU A 252 31.67 1.63 11.60
CA GLU A 252 30.39 2.21 12.03
C GLU A 252 30.25 2.24 13.55
N GLN A 253 30.67 1.18 14.24
CA GLN A 253 30.64 1.10 15.70
C GLN A 253 31.55 2.16 16.34
N MET A 254 32.76 2.33 15.80
CA MET A 254 33.71 3.35 16.25
C MET A 254 33.14 4.77 16.06
N ILE A 255 32.57 5.08 14.90
CA ILE A 255 31.92 6.37 14.63
C ILE A 255 30.76 6.59 15.61
N GLY A 256 29.91 5.58 15.80
CA GLY A 256 28.77 5.65 16.72
C GLY A 256 29.18 5.89 18.17
N GLN A 257 30.32 5.34 18.61
CA GLN A 257 30.87 5.64 19.93
C GLN A 257 31.31 7.11 20.04
N VAL A 258 32.07 7.62 19.05
CA VAL A 258 32.53 9.02 19.04
C VAL A 258 31.35 9.99 19.06
N LEU A 259 30.31 9.76 18.27
CA LEU A 259 29.10 10.59 18.26
C LEU A 259 28.43 10.67 19.64
N ARG A 260 28.33 9.54 20.35
CA ARG A 260 27.78 9.50 21.72
C ARG A 260 28.68 10.21 22.72
N GLU A 261 30.00 10.08 22.61
CA GLU A 261 30.97 10.83 23.42
C GLU A 261 30.84 12.35 23.21
N MET A 262 30.45 12.78 22.01
CA MET A 262 30.17 14.18 21.67
C MET A 262 28.77 14.66 22.12
N GLY A 263 27.97 13.83 22.79
CA GLY A 263 26.65 14.17 23.31
C GLY A 263 25.48 13.94 22.34
N ILE A 264 25.72 13.41 21.14
CA ILE A 264 24.66 13.00 20.22
C ILE A 264 24.23 11.59 20.58
N MET A 265 23.11 11.47 21.31
CA MET A 265 22.64 10.18 21.84
C MET A 265 21.84 9.36 20.82
N GLU A 266 21.14 10.02 19.91
CA GLU A 266 20.28 9.39 18.91
C GLU A 266 21.12 9.06 17.66
N VAL A 267 21.74 7.88 17.67
CA VAL A 267 22.62 7.42 16.57
C VAL A 267 22.12 6.08 16.04
N SER A 268 21.74 6.07 14.76
CA SER A 268 21.33 4.87 14.03
C SER A 268 22.51 4.36 13.19
N LEU A 269 22.95 3.13 13.44
CA LEU A 269 24.03 2.47 12.71
C LEU A 269 23.45 1.48 11.69
N SER A 270 23.88 1.56 10.44
CA SER A 270 23.24 0.82 9.35
C SER A 270 23.32 -0.69 9.52
N HIS A 271 24.42 -1.22 10.08
CA HIS A 271 24.56 -2.65 10.39
C HIS A 271 23.63 -3.15 11.50
N GLN A 272 23.01 -2.26 12.29
CA GLN A 272 22.05 -2.65 13.33
C GLN A 272 20.61 -2.49 12.86
N VAL A 273 20.36 -1.51 12.00
CA VAL A 273 19.02 -1.17 11.52
C VAL A 273 18.65 -2.03 10.29
N ALA A 274 19.56 -2.20 9.33
CA ALA A 274 19.32 -2.93 8.10
C ALA A 274 20.62 -3.64 7.64
N PRO A 275 20.98 -4.81 8.22
CA PRO A 275 22.24 -5.52 7.97
C PRO A 275 22.26 -6.28 6.62
N LEU A 276 21.89 -5.60 5.53
CA LEU A 276 21.80 -6.14 4.17
C LEU A 276 22.64 -5.31 3.19
N MET A 277 23.06 -5.92 2.09
CA MET A 277 24.13 -5.42 1.21
C MET A 277 23.81 -4.09 0.50
N LYS A 278 22.55 -3.89 0.07
CA LYS A 278 22.17 -2.77 -0.81
C LYS A 278 22.34 -1.41 -0.11
N LEU A 279 23.32 -0.62 -0.54
CA LEU A 279 23.71 0.65 0.11
C LEU A 279 22.57 1.68 0.16
N VAL A 280 21.85 1.86 -0.95
CA VAL A 280 20.82 2.90 -1.06
C VAL A 280 19.63 2.63 -0.13
N PRO A 281 18.93 1.48 -0.21
CA PRO A 281 17.81 1.21 0.68
C PRO A 281 18.27 1.00 2.13
N ARG A 282 19.49 0.48 2.38
CA ARG A 282 20.08 0.44 3.73
C ARG A 282 20.28 1.85 4.29
N GLY A 283 20.82 2.76 3.49
CA GLY A 283 21.05 4.16 3.86
C GLY A 283 19.74 4.89 4.14
N ASP A 284 18.76 4.81 3.24
CA ASP A 284 17.43 5.40 3.43
C ASP A 284 16.76 4.87 4.70
N THR A 285 16.85 3.57 4.97
CA THR A 285 16.30 2.96 6.20
C THR A 285 16.97 3.51 7.45
N THR A 286 18.30 3.64 7.43
CA THR A 286 19.08 4.13 8.57
C THR A 286 18.77 5.61 8.84
N VAL A 287 18.62 6.41 7.77
CA VAL A 287 18.19 7.81 7.88
C VAL A 287 16.76 7.90 8.40
N ALA A 288 15.83 7.11 7.87
CA ALA A 288 14.44 7.09 8.34
C ALA A 288 14.34 6.73 9.83
N ASP A 289 15.14 5.76 10.29
CA ASP A 289 15.22 5.39 11.70
C ASP A 289 15.73 6.56 12.58
N ALA A 290 16.86 7.18 12.20
CA ALA A 290 17.41 8.34 12.92
C ALA A 290 16.45 9.55 12.93
N TYR A 291 15.72 9.75 11.83
CA TYR A 291 14.78 10.84 11.64
C TYR A 291 13.50 10.69 12.49
N LEU A 292 13.00 9.46 12.63
CA LEU A 292 11.72 9.18 13.29
C LEU A 292 11.86 8.84 14.79
N THR A 293 12.97 8.23 15.21
CA THR A 293 13.15 7.78 16.60
C THR A 293 12.96 8.90 17.63
N PRO A 294 13.50 10.13 17.44
CA PRO A 294 13.28 11.23 18.39
C PRO A 294 11.82 11.67 18.51
N VAL A 295 11.05 11.64 17.40
CA VAL A 295 9.61 11.95 17.39
C VAL A 295 8.82 10.94 18.23
N LEU A 296 9.12 9.65 18.07
CA LEU A 296 8.46 8.57 18.80
C LEU A 296 8.81 8.61 20.28
N ARG A 297 10.06 8.94 20.62
CA ARG A 297 10.48 9.20 22.00
C ARG A 297 9.69 10.35 22.61
N GLY A 298 9.56 11.48 21.92
CA GLY A 298 8.74 12.60 22.38
C GLY A 298 7.29 12.20 22.65
N TYR A 299 6.71 11.41 21.73
CA TYR A 299 5.36 10.89 21.90
C TYR A 299 5.22 9.96 23.12
N ARG A 300 6.20 9.09 23.37
CA ARG A 300 6.24 8.24 24.57
C ARG A 300 6.23 9.08 25.85
N GLU A 301 6.96 10.20 25.87
CA GLU A 301 6.96 11.12 27.01
C GLU A 301 5.61 11.85 27.16
N GLU A 302 4.94 12.24 26.07
CA GLU A 302 3.56 12.79 26.12
C GLU A 302 2.54 11.77 26.64
N LEU A 303 2.69 10.49 26.25
CA LEU A 303 1.87 9.37 26.71
C LEU A 303 2.23 8.87 28.11
N ARG A 304 3.16 9.52 28.81
CA ARG A 304 3.30 9.40 30.26
C ARG A 304 2.39 10.43 30.92
N PRO A 305 1.13 10.09 31.29
CA PRO A 305 0.33 10.97 32.13
C PRO A 305 1.11 11.33 33.38
N ARG A 306 0.91 12.56 33.87
CA ARG A 306 1.27 12.98 35.25
C ARG A 306 0.66 11.98 36.23
N ALA A 307 1.42 10.96 36.62
CA ALA A 307 0.92 9.81 37.38
C ALA A 307 1.36 9.92 38.84
N GLY A 308 0.46 9.55 39.74
CA GLY A 308 0.87 8.94 41.01
C GLY A 308 1.55 7.58 40.77
N ASP A 309 2.05 6.98 41.85
CA ASP A 309 3.00 5.84 41.94
C ASP A 309 2.61 4.49 41.27
N GLY A 310 1.67 4.44 40.32
CA GLY A 310 1.22 3.20 39.66
C GLY A 310 2.15 2.71 38.52
N GLN A 311 2.43 1.41 38.47
CA GLN A 311 3.19 0.76 37.39
C GLN A 311 2.39 0.75 36.08
N ARG A 312 3.01 1.16 34.97
CA ARG A 312 2.41 1.19 33.62
C ARG A 312 3.31 0.47 32.63
N THR A 313 2.72 -0.39 31.80
CA THR A 313 3.40 -1.00 30.65
C THR A 313 2.89 -0.36 29.37
N LEU A 314 3.79 0.11 28.52
CA LEU A 314 3.46 0.64 27.20
C LEU A 314 4.13 -0.24 26.14
N ARG A 315 3.32 -0.85 25.28
CA ARG A 315 3.77 -1.62 24.13
C ARG A 315 3.27 -0.98 22.86
N LEU A 316 4.14 -0.89 21.86
CA LEU A 316 3.86 -0.28 20.58
C LEU A 316 3.79 -1.35 19.50
N MET A 317 2.79 -1.23 18.63
CA MET A 317 2.67 -2.06 17.44
C MET A 317 3.78 -1.72 16.45
N THR A 318 4.39 -2.74 15.86
CA THR A 318 5.36 -2.62 14.77
C THR A 318 4.70 -2.83 13.41
N SER A 319 5.35 -2.37 12.35
CA SER A 319 4.95 -2.63 10.96
C SER A 319 4.80 -4.13 10.65
N ALA A 320 5.49 -5.00 11.38
CA ALA A 320 5.47 -6.45 11.21
C ALA A 320 4.30 -7.15 11.92
N GLY A 321 3.39 -6.41 12.58
CA GLY A 321 2.22 -6.99 13.24
C GLY A 321 2.44 -7.48 14.68
N GLY A 322 3.56 -7.08 15.30
CA GLY A 322 3.90 -7.46 16.67
C GLY A 322 4.00 -6.29 17.62
N LEU A 323 4.05 -6.61 18.90
CA LEU A 323 4.26 -5.63 19.96
C LEU A 323 5.71 -5.64 20.41
N VAL A 324 6.26 -4.45 20.61
CA VAL A 324 7.54 -4.26 21.31
C VAL A 324 7.36 -3.29 22.47
N GLU A 325 8.18 -3.43 23.50
CA GLU A 325 8.18 -2.46 24.60
C GLU A 325 8.66 -1.08 24.08
N ALA A 326 8.03 0.00 24.56
CA ALA A 326 8.19 1.34 24.00
C ALA A 326 9.63 1.89 24.02
N SER A 327 10.53 1.38 24.87
CA SER A 327 11.96 1.76 24.87
C SER A 327 12.78 1.07 23.79
N HIS A 328 12.30 -0.04 23.22
CA HIS A 328 12.96 -0.79 22.15
C HIS A 328 12.37 -0.51 20.76
N PHE A 329 11.33 0.30 20.67
CA PHE A 329 10.64 0.63 19.43
C PHE A 329 11.47 1.56 18.54
N ARG A 330 11.74 1.12 17.31
CA ARG A 330 12.56 1.86 16.34
C ARG A 330 11.71 2.76 15.43
N GLY A 331 12.35 3.80 14.90
CA GLY A 331 11.75 4.73 13.94
C GLY A 331 11.23 4.02 12.70
N CYS A 332 12.05 3.16 12.10
CA CYS A 332 11.70 2.42 10.88
C CYS A 332 10.56 1.40 11.07
N GLU A 333 10.36 0.89 12.30
CA GLU A 333 9.31 -0.08 12.65
C GLU A 333 7.94 0.59 12.90
N SER A 334 7.86 1.92 12.87
CA SER A 334 6.63 2.67 13.16
C SER A 334 5.77 2.95 11.92
N ILE A 335 6.30 2.70 10.73
CA ILE A 335 5.68 3.02 9.45
C ILE A 335 4.55 2.02 9.19
N LEU A 336 3.31 2.49 9.01
CA LEU A 336 2.11 1.65 8.87
C LEU A 336 1.82 0.70 10.06
N SER A 337 2.27 1.05 11.27
CA SER A 337 2.01 0.23 12.46
C SER A 337 0.53 0.18 12.89
N GLY A 338 -0.29 1.18 12.57
CA GLY A 338 -1.74 1.15 12.85
C GLY A 338 -2.46 0.07 12.04
N PRO A 339 -2.41 0.13 10.69
CA PRO A 339 -3.00 -0.88 9.80
C PRO A 339 -2.53 -2.31 10.08
N ALA A 340 -1.29 -2.50 10.55
CA ALA A 340 -0.77 -3.80 11.00
C ALA A 340 -1.65 -4.44 12.09
N GLY A 341 -2.21 -3.64 13.00
CA GLY A 341 -3.20 -4.09 13.97
C GLY A 341 -4.46 -4.67 13.33
N GLY A 342 -4.95 -4.03 12.27
CA GLY A 342 -6.07 -4.51 11.48
C GLY A 342 -5.81 -5.89 10.86
N VAL A 343 -4.59 -6.10 10.34
CA VAL A 343 -4.17 -7.39 9.77
C VAL A 343 -4.19 -8.52 10.80
N VAL A 344 -3.62 -8.28 11.98
CA VAL A 344 -3.69 -9.22 13.10
C VAL A 344 -5.14 -9.47 13.53
N GLY A 345 -5.97 -8.43 13.51
CA GLY A 345 -7.38 -8.51 13.87
C GLY A 345 -8.16 -9.43 12.94
N PHE A 346 -8.14 -9.16 11.63
CA PHE A 346 -8.94 -9.95 10.69
C PHE A 346 -8.44 -11.39 10.56
N SER A 347 -7.12 -11.63 10.64
CA SER A 347 -6.56 -12.99 10.54
C SER A 347 -7.02 -13.88 11.70
N LYS A 348 -7.05 -13.33 12.92
CA LYS A 348 -7.54 -14.03 14.10
C LYS A 348 -9.04 -14.27 14.07
N VAL A 349 -9.81 -13.29 13.61
CA VAL A 349 -11.27 -13.43 13.46
C VAL A 349 -11.61 -14.51 12.43
N ALA A 350 -10.95 -14.51 11.27
CA ALA A 350 -11.12 -15.53 10.24
C ALA A 350 -10.74 -16.93 10.75
N SER A 351 -9.56 -17.05 11.37
CA SER A 351 -9.09 -18.32 11.95
C SER A 351 -10.04 -18.86 13.02
N ALA A 352 -10.53 -18.00 13.93
CA ALA A 352 -11.48 -18.38 14.96
C ALA A 352 -12.84 -18.84 14.39
N ALA A 353 -13.23 -18.32 13.22
CA ALA A 353 -14.42 -18.75 12.49
C ALA A 353 -14.20 -19.98 11.58
N GLY A 354 -12.99 -20.54 11.56
CA GLY A 354 -12.66 -21.75 10.81
C GLY A 354 -12.26 -21.53 9.35
N PHE A 355 -11.94 -20.28 8.96
CA PHE A 355 -11.39 -19.99 7.64
C PHE A 355 -9.87 -20.08 7.67
N ALA A 356 -9.30 -20.90 6.80
CA ALA A 356 -7.85 -21.04 6.64
C ALA A 356 -7.25 -19.81 5.95
N THR A 357 -7.99 -19.24 4.99
CA THR A 357 -7.55 -18.09 4.20
C THR A 357 -8.55 -16.95 4.24
N ALA A 358 -8.06 -15.72 4.24
CA ALA A 358 -8.88 -14.52 4.32
C ALA A 358 -8.22 -13.32 3.65
N ILE A 359 -9.06 -12.43 3.13
CA ILE A 359 -8.67 -11.11 2.66
C ILE A 359 -9.35 -10.08 3.55
N GLY A 360 -8.55 -9.27 4.25
CA GLY A 360 -9.03 -8.14 5.03
C GLY A 360 -9.01 -6.86 4.20
N PHE A 361 -10.02 -6.01 4.38
CA PHE A 361 -9.92 -4.62 3.95
C PHE A 361 -10.48 -3.65 5.01
N ASP A 362 -9.62 -2.74 5.45
CA ASP A 362 -9.94 -1.64 6.37
C ASP A 362 -10.35 -0.42 5.56
N MET A 363 -11.62 -0.03 5.56
CA MET A 363 -12.04 1.22 4.91
C MET A 363 -12.35 2.29 5.95
N GLY A 364 -11.42 3.25 6.04
CA GLY A 364 -11.50 4.42 6.90
C GLY A 364 -12.07 5.66 6.19
N GLY A 365 -11.81 6.83 6.78
CA GLY A 365 -12.23 8.12 6.24
C GLY A 365 -11.37 8.63 5.08
N THR A 366 -10.13 8.18 4.93
CA THR A 366 -9.18 8.72 3.94
C THR A 366 -8.75 7.70 2.90
N SER A 367 -8.55 6.45 3.32
CA SER A 367 -7.98 5.38 2.52
C SER A 367 -8.67 4.05 2.83
N THR A 368 -8.39 3.05 2.00
CA THR A 368 -8.64 1.65 2.30
C THR A 368 -7.30 0.89 2.35
N ASP A 369 -7.07 0.13 3.40
CA ASP A 369 -5.90 -0.75 3.56
C ASP A 369 -6.31 -2.21 3.33
N VAL A 370 -5.61 -2.94 2.46
CA VAL A 370 -5.93 -4.34 2.12
C VAL A 370 -4.75 -5.27 2.40
N SER A 371 -5.04 -6.47 2.90
CA SER A 371 -4.03 -7.52 3.15
C SER A 371 -4.66 -8.91 3.02
N ARG A 372 -3.84 -9.91 2.72
CA ARG A 372 -4.22 -11.33 2.65
C ARG A 372 -3.61 -12.09 3.84
N PHE A 373 -4.25 -13.18 4.23
CA PHE A 373 -3.81 -14.14 5.24
C PHE A 373 -4.11 -15.56 4.76
N ASP A 374 -3.15 -16.47 4.93
CA ASP A 374 -3.24 -17.87 4.48
C ASP A 374 -2.64 -18.81 5.53
N GLY A 375 -3.11 -18.69 6.77
CA GLY A 375 -2.51 -19.34 7.93
C GLY A 375 -1.26 -18.64 8.48
N ASP A 376 -0.63 -17.78 7.67
CA ASP A 376 0.53 -16.96 8.04
C ASP A 376 0.43 -15.55 7.45
N PHE A 377 1.26 -14.64 7.94
CA PHE A 377 1.32 -13.26 7.45
C PHE A 377 2.25 -13.13 6.25
N ASP A 378 1.76 -12.47 5.20
CA ASP A 378 2.62 -11.99 4.12
C ASP A 378 3.47 -10.81 4.61
N LEU A 379 4.79 -10.93 4.51
CA LEU A 379 5.74 -9.88 4.85
C LEU A 379 6.44 -9.32 3.61
N GLU A 380 6.66 -8.01 3.61
CA GLU A 380 7.53 -7.30 2.68
C GLU A 380 8.76 -6.81 3.44
N PHE A 381 9.95 -7.09 2.89
CA PHE A 381 11.23 -6.78 3.54
C PHE A 381 11.93 -5.56 2.94
N GLU A 382 11.49 -5.08 1.78
CA GLU A 382 11.94 -3.85 1.13
C GLU A 382 10.70 -3.14 0.60
N THR A 383 10.38 -1.97 1.15
CA THR A 383 9.21 -1.16 0.76
C THR A 383 9.60 0.29 0.49
N GLU A 384 8.76 1.02 -0.22
CA GLU A 384 8.92 2.47 -0.41
C GLU A 384 7.67 3.20 0.10
N LYS A 385 7.85 4.16 1.02
CA LYS A 385 6.77 4.96 1.59
C LYS A 385 7.18 6.43 1.62
N GLY A 386 6.37 7.30 1.01
CA GLY A 386 6.68 8.73 0.92
C GLY A 386 7.99 9.04 0.16
N GLY A 387 8.35 8.21 -0.82
CA GLY A 387 9.63 8.34 -1.55
C GLY A 387 10.86 7.92 -0.76
N VAL A 388 10.69 7.23 0.38
CA VAL A 388 11.77 6.73 1.24
C VAL A 388 11.73 5.22 1.25
N ARG A 389 12.87 4.58 0.95
CA ARG A 389 13.01 3.12 0.94
C ARG A 389 13.30 2.60 2.34
N VAL A 390 12.63 1.52 2.73
CA VAL A 390 12.73 0.95 4.08
C VAL A 390 12.93 -0.56 3.97
N MET A 391 14.04 -1.05 4.52
CA MET A 391 14.46 -2.45 4.58
C MET A 391 14.16 -3.06 5.96
N SER A 392 12.91 -2.96 6.39
CA SER A 392 12.42 -3.53 7.64
C SER A 392 11.26 -4.46 7.33
N PRO A 393 11.08 -5.58 8.04
CA PRO A 393 9.89 -6.41 7.90
C PRO A 393 8.63 -5.57 8.12
N MET A 394 7.70 -5.63 7.18
CA MET A 394 6.38 -5.01 7.26
C MET A 394 5.33 -5.99 6.76
N LEU A 395 4.14 -5.99 7.36
CA LEU A 395 3.01 -6.69 6.78
C LEU A 395 2.71 -6.13 5.39
N ALA A 396 2.42 -7.03 4.45
CA ALA A 396 2.11 -6.69 3.07
C ALA A 396 0.73 -6.02 2.97
N ILE A 397 0.72 -4.72 3.23
CA ILE A 397 -0.47 -3.88 3.25
C ILE A 397 -0.42 -2.95 2.04
N GLU A 398 -1.41 -3.11 1.16
CA GLU A 398 -1.64 -2.20 0.06
C GLU A 398 -2.67 -1.14 0.47
N THR A 399 -2.32 0.13 0.32
CA THR A 399 -3.19 1.26 0.66
C THR A 399 -3.69 1.92 -0.62
N VAL A 400 -5.01 2.01 -0.78
CA VAL A 400 -5.64 2.71 -1.90
C VAL A 400 -6.39 3.95 -1.42
N ALA A 401 -6.35 5.02 -2.22
CA ALA A 401 -7.06 6.27 -1.98
C ALA A 401 -8.58 6.16 -2.25
N ALA A 402 -9.22 5.17 -1.64
CA ALA A 402 -10.65 4.90 -1.72
C ALA A 402 -11.23 4.77 -0.31
N GLY A 403 -11.24 5.86 0.46
CA GLY A 403 -11.91 5.94 1.77
C GLY A 403 -13.25 6.67 1.68
N GLY A 404 -13.94 6.83 2.82
CA GLY A 404 -15.20 7.58 2.87
C GLY A 404 -15.08 9.05 2.41
N GLY A 405 -13.94 9.68 2.65
CA GLY A 405 -13.64 11.05 2.24
C GLY A 405 -13.05 11.19 0.84
N SER A 406 -12.86 10.11 0.07
CA SER A 406 -12.35 10.23 -1.30
C SER A 406 -13.28 11.09 -2.15
N ILE A 407 -12.72 12.10 -2.80
CA ILE A 407 -13.50 13.12 -3.53
C ILE A 407 -14.06 12.54 -4.83
N CYS A 408 -15.35 12.78 -5.08
CA CYS A 408 -16.08 12.36 -6.28
C CYS A 408 -16.21 13.54 -7.26
N ARG A 409 -15.73 13.39 -8.50
CA ARG A 409 -15.76 14.45 -9.53
C ARG A 409 -15.96 13.92 -10.95
N PHE A 410 -16.38 14.80 -11.85
CA PHE A 410 -16.44 14.55 -13.30
C PHE A 410 -15.37 15.41 -13.99
N ASP A 411 -14.49 14.79 -14.78
CA ASP A 411 -13.34 15.47 -15.42
C ASP A 411 -13.67 16.12 -16.78
N GLY A 412 -14.95 16.07 -17.19
CA GLY A 412 -15.41 16.49 -18.52
C GLY A 412 -15.66 15.32 -19.47
N VAL A 413 -15.08 14.14 -19.22
CA VAL A 413 -15.24 12.93 -20.04
C VAL A 413 -15.73 11.74 -19.20
N LYS A 414 -15.20 11.56 -18.00
CA LYS A 414 -15.46 10.40 -17.13
C LYS A 414 -15.62 10.80 -15.66
N LEU A 415 -16.26 9.91 -14.90
CA LEU A 415 -16.35 10.03 -13.44
C LEU A 415 -15.06 9.54 -12.79
N THR A 416 -14.67 10.16 -11.68
CA THR A 416 -13.46 9.78 -10.92
C THR A 416 -13.74 9.84 -9.41
N VAL A 417 -13.06 8.99 -8.65
CA VAL A 417 -13.07 8.97 -7.18
C VAL A 417 -11.63 8.93 -6.68
N GLY A 418 -11.26 9.91 -5.86
CA GLY A 418 -9.88 10.10 -5.39
C GLY A 418 -8.94 10.64 -6.48
N PRO A 419 -7.61 10.62 -6.24
CA PRO A 419 -6.94 10.17 -5.02
C PRO A 419 -7.03 11.18 -3.86
N GLU A 420 -7.47 12.40 -4.13
CA GLU A 420 -7.66 13.42 -3.10
C GLU A 420 -8.77 13.02 -2.11
N SER A 421 -8.56 13.38 -0.84
CA SER A 421 -9.50 13.13 0.25
C SER A 421 -9.92 14.44 0.90
N SER A 422 -11.19 14.53 1.29
CA SER A 422 -11.74 15.64 2.07
C SER A 422 -11.37 15.58 3.56
N GLY A 423 -10.77 14.46 4.02
CA GLY A 423 -10.31 14.28 5.40
C GLY A 423 -11.45 14.41 6.42
N ALA A 424 -11.13 14.98 7.59
CA ALA A 424 -12.10 15.24 8.66
C ALA A 424 -12.52 16.73 8.77
N ASP A 425 -11.73 17.61 8.15
CA ASP A 425 -11.90 19.07 8.13
C ASP A 425 -11.35 19.62 6.81
N PRO A 426 -12.19 20.18 5.91
CA PRO A 426 -13.63 20.40 6.08
C PRO A 426 -14.45 19.10 6.10
N GLY A 427 -13.90 17.97 5.64
CA GLY A 427 -14.58 16.68 5.55
C GLY A 427 -15.53 16.58 4.36
N PRO A 428 -16.26 15.45 4.23
CA PRO A 428 -17.35 15.29 3.25
C PRO A 428 -18.37 16.43 3.33
N ALA A 429 -19.14 16.65 2.25
CA ALA A 429 -20.16 17.70 2.22
C ALA A 429 -21.16 17.56 3.38
N CYS A 430 -21.53 16.31 3.73
CA CYS A 430 -22.43 16.00 4.83
C CYS A 430 -21.88 16.35 6.21
N TYR A 431 -20.60 16.70 6.38
CA TYR A 431 -20.08 17.17 7.67
C TYR A 431 -20.43 18.64 7.96
N GLY A 432 -20.94 19.37 6.96
CA GLY A 432 -21.49 20.72 7.12
C GLY A 432 -20.44 21.82 7.33
N ARG A 433 -19.22 21.65 6.79
CA ARG A 433 -18.15 22.69 6.76
C ARG A 433 -17.80 23.13 5.33
N GLY A 434 -18.74 23.00 4.40
CA GLY A 434 -18.54 23.38 2.99
C GLY A 434 -17.70 22.39 2.17
N GLY A 435 -17.53 21.15 2.64
CA GLY A 435 -16.76 20.09 1.99
C GLY A 435 -17.20 19.73 0.54
N PRO A 436 -16.33 19.05 -0.23
CA PRO A 436 -16.67 18.54 -1.56
C PRO A 436 -17.50 17.25 -1.48
N LEU A 437 -18.11 16.86 -2.61
CA LEU A 437 -18.78 15.57 -2.73
C LEU A 437 -17.77 14.42 -2.52
N SER A 438 -18.07 13.51 -1.60
CA SER A 438 -17.20 12.38 -1.22
C SER A 438 -17.98 11.05 -1.15
N VAL A 439 -17.29 9.92 -1.01
CA VAL A 439 -17.92 8.58 -0.94
C VAL A 439 -18.92 8.44 0.22
N THR A 440 -18.65 9.04 1.38
CA THR A 440 -19.59 9.07 2.51
C THR A 440 -20.88 9.82 2.16
N ASP A 441 -20.79 10.90 1.37
CA ASP A 441 -21.98 11.63 0.88
C ASP A 441 -22.80 10.75 -0.06
N VAL A 442 -22.12 10.01 -0.95
CA VAL A 442 -22.75 9.05 -1.85
C VAL A 442 -23.49 7.96 -1.06
N ASN A 443 -22.86 7.37 -0.04
CA ASN A 443 -23.49 6.34 0.78
C ASN A 443 -24.64 6.89 1.63
N LEU A 444 -24.54 8.13 2.12
CA LEU A 444 -25.64 8.82 2.80
C LEU A 444 -26.83 9.03 1.86
N ALA A 445 -26.60 9.58 0.66
CA ALA A 445 -27.66 9.80 -0.33
C ALA A 445 -28.32 8.52 -0.84
N LEU A 446 -27.59 7.40 -0.86
CA LEU A 446 -28.12 6.09 -1.21
C LEU A 446 -28.84 5.38 -0.05
N GLY A 447 -28.90 5.97 1.14
CA GLY A 447 -29.51 5.37 2.33
C GLY A 447 -28.69 4.21 2.93
N ARG A 448 -27.38 4.16 2.66
CA ARG A 448 -26.44 3.17 3.23
C ARG A 448 -25.79 3.62 4.55
N VAL A 449 -25.87 4.92 4.83
CA VAL A 449 -25.51 5.55 6.11
C VAL A 449 -26.77 6.21 6.65
N LEU A 450 -27.06 6.02 7.94
CA LEU A 450 -28.23 6.57 8.60
C LEU A 450 -27.83 7.77 9.48
N GLU A 451 -28.55 8.89 9.32
CA GLU A 451 -28.24 10.14 10.03
C GLU A 451 -28.37 9.99 11.55
N ASP A 452 -29.44 9.36 12.03
CA ASP A 452 -29.74 9.17 13.46
C ASP A 452 -28.75 8.21 14.18
N HIS A 453 -27.98 7.44 13.42
CA HIS A 453 -26.98 6.51 13.93
C HIS A 453 -25.54 6.96 13.68
N PHE A 454 -25.33 8.20 13.23
CA PHE A 454 -24.02 8.77 13.07
C PHE A 454 -23.56 9.50 14.35
N PRO A 455 -22.25 9.49 14.72
CA PRO A 455 -21.78 10.09 15.98
C PRO A 455 -22.04 11.61 16.15
N PHE A 456 -22.42 12.30 15.09
CA PHE A 456 -22.78 13.72 15.08
C PHE A 456 -23.72 14.03 13.91
N PRO A 457 -24.46 15.16 13.93
CA PRO A 457 -25.42 15.50 12.88
C PRO A 457 -24.79 15.68 11.50
N LEU A 458 -25.49 15.23 10.46
CA LEU A 458 -25.08 15.31 9.07
C LEU A 458 -25.90 16.37 8.31
N ASP A 459 -25.40 16.81 7.15
CA ASP A 459 -26.03 17.80 6.28
C ASP A 459 -26.43 17.15 4.94
N LEU A 460 -27.57 16.45 4.94
CA LEU A 460 -28.12 15.81 3.75
C LEU A 460 -28.48 16.80 2.62
N PRO A 461 -29.04 18.01 2.88
CA PRO A 461 -29.25 19.02 1.86
C PRO A 461 -27.98 19.42 1.08
N ALA A 462 -26.84 19.58 1.78
CA ALA A 462 -25.56 19.86 1.12
C ALA A 462 -25.16 18.75 0.13
N VAL A 463 -25.38 17.49 0.48
CA VAL A 463 -25.10 16.34 -0.40
C VAL A 463 -25.95 16.39 -1.67
N HIS A 464 -27.26 16.57 -1.54
CA HIS A 464 -28.15 16.64 -2.70
C HIS A 464 -27.79 17.78 -3.64
N HIS A 465 -27.42 18.94 -3.09
CA HIS A 465 -26.94 20.06 -3.90
C HIS A 465 -25.70 19.70 -4.73
N ARG A 466 -24.71 19.06 -4.12
CA ARG A 466 -23.47 18.63 -4.81
C ARG A 466 -23.73 17.58 -5.89
N LEU A 467 -24.61 16.60 -5.63
CA LEU A 467 -24.98 15.59 -6.62
C LEU A 467 -25.71 16.20 -7.82
N GLN A 468 -26.60 17.16 -7.59
CA GLN A 468 -27.28 17.88 -8.67
C GLN A 468 -26.29 18.67 -9.55
N GLN A 469 -25.26 19.28 -8.96
CA GLN A 469 -24.20 19.92 -9.71
C GLN A 469 -23.45 18.94 -10.63
N ALA A 470 -23.09 17.75 -10.12
CA ALA A 470 -22.44 16.72 -10.93
C ALA A 470 -23.32 16.25 -12.10
N VAL A 471 -24.63 16.03 -11.86
CA VAL A 471 -25.59 15.68 -12.92
C VAL A 471 -25.64 16.74 -14.03
N LEU A 472 -25.70 18.02 -13.64
CA LEU A 472 -25.73 19.13 -14.61
C LEU A 472 -24.46 19.19 -15.44
N GLN A 473 -23.28 19.01 -14.83
CA GLN A 473 -22.00 19.00 -15.53
C GLN A 473 -21.92 17.86 -16.56
N ILE A 474 -22.36 16.65 -16.21
CA ILE A 474 -22.39 15.50 -17.12
C ILE A 474 -23.33 15.77 -18.29
N HIS A 475 -24.52 16.31 -18.02
CA HIS A 475 -25.49 16.62 -19.06
C HIS A 475 -24.95 17.66 -20.05
N GLN A 476 -24.29 18.70 -19.56
CA GLN A 476 -23.70 19.74 -20.39
C GLN A 476 -22.57 19.21 -21.28
N ALA A 477 -21.73 18.31 -20.76
CA ALA A 477 -20.58 17.80 -21.51
C ALA A 477 -20.92 16.66 -22.48
N THR A 478 -21.86 15.78 -22.12
CA THR A 478 -22.12 14.53 -22.85
C THR A 478 -23.49 14.47 -23.53
N GLY A 479 -24.40 15.39 -23.19
CA GLY A 479 -25.81 15.34 -23.61
C GLY A 479 -26.63 14.25 -22.90
N GLN A 480 -26.01 13.36 -22.10
CA GLN A 480 -26.71 12.30 -21.38
C GLN A 480 -27.55 12.88 -20.24
N ARG A 481 -28.75 12.31 -20.01
CA ARG A 481 -29.64 12.69 -18.91
C ARG A 481 -29.63 11.61 -17.83
N LEU A 482 -28.64 11.68 -16.94
CA LEU A 482 -28.54 10.78 -15.80
C LEU A 482 -29.30 11.36 -14.59
N SER A 483 -29.89 10.48 -13.78
CA SER A 483 -30.44 10.86 -12.48
C SER A 483 -29.34 10.98 -11.43
N TRP A 484 -29.61 11.67 -10.32
CA TRP A 484 -28.65 11.73 -9.20
C TRP A 484 -28.38 10.34 -8.60
N GLN A 485 -29.36 9.42 -8.62
CA GLN A 485 -29.18 8.04 -8.16
C GLN A 485 -28.19 7.29 -9.04
N GLN A 486 -28.24 7.48 -10.37
CA GLN A 486 -27.31 6.87 -11.30
C GLN A 486 -25.89 7.40 -11.10
N VAL A 487 -25.74 8.72 -10.93
CA VAL A 487 -24.44 9.35 -10.66
C VAL A 487 -23.85 8.89 -9.33
N ALA A 488 -24.66 8.88 -8.25
CA ALA A 488 -24.25 8.38 -6.94
C ALA A 488 -23.85 6.89 -7.00
N THR A 489 -24.64 6.05 -7.66
CA THR A 489 -24.32 4.64 -7.86
C THR A 489 -23.01 4.47 -8.64
N GLY A 490 -22.79 5.25 -9.69
CA GLY A 490 -21.56 5.25 -10.47
C GLY A 490 -20.32 5.60 -9.65
N PHE A 491 -20.39 6.62 -8.79
CA PHE A 491 -19.29 6.95 -7.87
C PHE A 491 -19.00 5.81 -6.89
N ARG A 492 -20.04 5.19 -6.31
CA ARG A 492 -19.88 4.03 -5.43
C ARG A 492 -19.22 2.85 -6.16
N ASP A 493 -19.63 2.57 -7.39
CA ASP A 493 -19.11 1.46 -8.17
C ASP A 493 -17.64 1.69 -8.58
N ILE A 494 -17.23 2.94 -8.85
CA ILE A 494 -15.83 3.31 -9.06
C ILE A 494 -15.01 3.13 -7.77
N ALA A 495 -15.55 3.54 -6.60
CA ALA A 495 -14.89 3.31 -5.32
C ALA A 495 -14.70 1.79 -5.06
N ASN A 496 -15.72 0.98 -5.33
CA ASN A 496 -15.64 -0.48 -5.25
C ASN A 496 -14.58 -1.05 -6.21
N ALA A 497 -14.53 -0.58 -7.45
CA ALA A 497 -13.54 -1.02 -8.44
C ALA A 497 -12.10 -0.71 -7.98
N ASN A 498 -11.87 0.46 -7.36
CA ASN A 498 -10.58 0.83 -6.79
C ASN A 498 -10.16 -0.11 -5.64
N ILE A 499 -11.10 -0.50 -4.77
CA ILE A 499 -10.84 -1.48 -3.69
C ILE A 499 -10.55 -2.87 -4.27
N VAL A 500 -11.34 -3.32 -5.26
CA VAL A 500 -11.14 -4.60 -5.96
C VAL A 500 -9.76 -4.65 -6.63
N ARG A 501 -9.31 -3.55 -7.23
CA ARG A 501 -7.97 -3.43 -7.80
C ARG A 501 -6.88 -3.61 -6.74
N ALA A 502 -7.01 -2.93 -5.61
CA ALA A 502 -6.07 -3.09 -4.50
C ALA A 502 -6.01 -4.55 -4.03
N ILE A 503 -7.17 -5.19 -3.85
CA ILE A 503 -7.24 -6.60 -3.46
C ILE A 503 -6.59 -7.52 -4.51
N ARG A 504 -6.77 -7.27 -5.81
CA ARG A 504 -6.11 -8.07 -6.87
C ARG A 504 -4.59 -7.92 -6.87
N SER A 505 -4.07 -6.75 -6.48
CA SER A 505 -2.63 -6.51 -6.42
C SER A 505 -1.93 -7.32 -5.30
N ILE A 506 -2.65 -7.66 -4.23
CA ILE A 506 -2.12 -8.48 -3.14
C ILE A 506 -2.49 -9.97 -3.26
N SER A 507 -3.38 -10.34 -4.19
CA SER A 507 -3.84 -11.71 -4.39
C SER A 507 -3.39 -12.26 -5.75
N VAL A 508 -4.09 -11.90 -6.83
CA VAL A 508 -3.85 -12.41 -8.19
C VAL A 508 -2.44 -12.11 -8.69
N ALA A 509 -1.93 -10.90 -8.46
CA ALA A 509 -0.56 -10.53 -8.84
C ALA A 509 0.52 -11.32 -8.07
N LYS A 510 0.14 -11.92 -6.94
CA LYS A 510 0.98 -12.79 -6.13
C LYS A 510 0.77 -14.29 -6.42
N GLY A 511 -0.15 -14.64 -7.33
CA GLY A 511 -0.45 -16.03 -7.73
C GLY A 511 -1.65 -16.66 -7.02
N TYR A 512 -2.42 -15.90 -6.24
CA TYR A 512 -3.55 -16.40 -5.43
C TYR A 512 -4.91 -16.17 -6.10
N ASP A 513 -5.83 -17.13 -5.93
CA ASP A 513 -7.22 -17.02 -6.40
C ASP A 513 -8.14 -16.53 -5.27
N PRO A 514 -8.62 -15.28 -5.30
CA PRO A 514 -9.42 -14.70 -4.23
C PRO A 514 -10.75 -15.41 -4.00
N ARG A 515 -11.26 -16.19 -4.97
CA ARG A 515 -12.54 -16.91 -4.83
C ARG A 515 -12.55 -17.96 -3.71
N ASN A 516 -11.37 -18.39 -3.29
CA ASN A 516 -11.18 -19.36 -2.21
C ASN A 516 -11.09 -18.69 -0.82
N ASP A 517 -10.92 -17.37 -0.77
CA ASP A 517 -10.74 -16.62 0.47
C ASP A 517 -12.07 -16.16 1.07
N CYS A 518 -12.10 -16.01 2.40
CA CYS A 518 -13.16 -15.27 3.09
C CYS A 518 -12.86 -13.77 3.09
N LEU A 519 -13.83 -12.91 2.78
CA LEU A 519 -13.64 -11.45 2.86
C LEU A 519 -13.97 -10.96 4.28
N VAL A 520 -13.05 -10.23 4.92
CA VAL A 520 -13.24 -9.65 6.25
C VAL A 520 -13.23 -8.12 6.14
N PRO A 521 -14.41 -7.46 5.98
CA PRO A 521 -14.51 -6.00 5.99
C PRO A 521 -14.36 -5.46 7.40
N PHE A 522 -13.56 -4.40 7.56
CA PHE A 522 -13.45 -3.68 8.83
C PHE A 522 -13.13 -2.19 8.63
N GLY A 523 -13.10 -1.43 9.71
CA GLY A 523 -13.19 0.03 9.64
C GLY A 523 -14.64 0.51 9.51
N GLY A 524 -14.83 1.83 9.60
CA GLY A 524 -16.16 2.42 9.73
C GLY A 524 -17.03 2.31 8.47
N ALA A 525 -16.41 2.25 7.29
CA ALA A 525 -17.11 2.28 6.01
C ALA A 525 -17.11 0.96 5.23
N ALA A 526 -16.26 -0.02 5.56
CA ALA A 526 -16.08 -1.22 4.73
C ALA A 526 -17.35 -2.07 4.57
N GLY A 527 -18.13 -2.19 5.65
CA GLY A 527 -19.40 -2.93 5.65
C GLY A 527 -20.43 -2.39 4.65
N GLN A 528 -20.30 -1.13 4.21
CA GLN A 528 -21.19 -0.49 3.22
C GLN A 528 -20.89 -0.95 1.79
N HIS A 529 -19.69 -1.50 1.55
CA HIS A 529 -19.14 -1.88 0.25
C HIS A 529 -18.88 -3.39 0.10
N ALA A 530 -18.88 -4.13 1.21
CA ALA A 530 -18.41 -5.52 1.28
C ALA A 530 -19.08 -6.49 0.28
N CYS A 531 -20.42 -6.49 0.19
CA CYS A 531 -21.14 -7.38 -0.73
C CYS A 531 -20.77 -7.13 -2.20
N ALA A 532 -20.70 -5.86 -2.62
CA ALA A 532 -20.36 -5.48 -3.99
C ALA A 532 -18.89 -5.82 -4.33
N VAL A 533 -17.96 -5.60 -3.39
CA VAL A 533 -16.54 -5.97 -3.56
C VAL A 533 -16.39 -7.49 -3.66
N ALA A 534 -17.06 -8.25 -2.77
CA ALA A 534 -17.05 -9.71 -2.80
C ALA A 534 -17.59 -10.27 -4.11
N GLU A 535 -18.73 -9.75 -4.60
CA GLU A 535 -19.34 -10.17 -5.87
C GLU A 535 -18.40 -9.93 -7.06
N GLN A 536 -17.70 -8.79 -7.10
CA GLN A 536 -16.75 -8.49 -8.18
C GLN A 536 -15.48 -9.36 -8.15
N LEU A 537 -15.09 -9.84 -6.98
CA LEU A 537 -13.97 -10.77 -6.76
C LEU A 537 -14.38 -12.24 -6.91
N GLY A 538 -15.68 -12.54 -6.89
CA GLY A 538 -16.21 -13.91 -6.88
C GLY A 538 -16.10 -14.60 -5.52
N ILE A 539 -15.90 -13.83 -4.44
CA ILE A 539 -15.89 -14.32 -3.05
C ILE A 539 -17.34 -14.57 -2.61
N ARG A 540 -17.59 -15.72 -1.98
CA ARG A 540 -18.94 -16.16 -1.59
C ARG A 540 -19.28 -15.94 -0.13
N GLN A 541 -18.28 -15.67 0.71
CA GLN A 541 -18.42 -15.58 2.15
C GLN A 541 -17.73 -14.32 2.68
N ILE A 542 -18.46 -13.56 3.48
CA ILE A 542 -17.99 -12.32 4.11
C ILE A 542 -18.16 -12.48 5.62
N LEU A 543 -17.13 -12.17 6.41
CA LEU A 543 -17.20 -12.28 7.86
C LEU A 543 -17.05 -10.89 8.50
N CYS A 544 -18.14 -10.37 9.07
CA CYS A 544 -18.13 -9.08 9.75
C CYS A 544 -18.01 -9.29 11.27
N HIS A 545 -16.96 -8.75 11.88
CA HIS A 545 -16.77 -8.80 13.33
C HIS A 545 -17.73 -7.80 14.04
N PRO A 546 -18.26 -8.09 15.25
CA PRO A 546 -19.17 -7.16 15.97
C PRO A 546 -18.53 -5.83 16.39
N HIS A 547 -17.20 -5.75 16.27
CA HIS A 547 -16.42 -4.53 16.47
C HIS A 547 -15.65 -4.18 15.19
N ALA A 548 -16.26 -4.34 14.02
CA ALA A 548 -15.61 -4.09 12.73
C ALA A 548 -14.99 -2.68 12.67
N GLY A 549 -15.71 -1.67 13.16
CA GLY A 549 -15.21 -0.29 13.25
C GLY A 549 -14.10 -0.04 14.28
N LEU A 550 -13.69 -1.05 15.06
CA LEU A 550 -12.61 -0.99 16.07
C LEU A 550 -11.63 -2.19 15.93
N LEU A 551 -11.67 -2.90 14.79
CA LEU A 551 -10.98 -4.18 14.66
C LEU A 551 -9.45 -4.04 14.74
N SER A 552 -8.89 -2.92 14.30
CA SER A 552 -7.46 -2.64 14.41
C SER A 552 -7.00 -2.54 15.86
N ALA A 553 -7.75 -1.83 16.72
CA ALA A 553 -7.52 -1.80 18.16
C ALA A 553 -7.66 -3.19 18.80
N TRP A 554 -8.66 -3.97 18.39
CA TRP A 554 -8.83 -5.35 18.85
C TRP A 554 -7.64 -6.23 18.45
N GLY A 555 -7.16 -6.13 17.21
CA GLY A 555 -6.00 -6.86 16.71
C GLY A 555 -4.71 -6.49 17.45
N ILE A 556 -4.48 -5.20 17.76
CA ILE A 556 -3.39 -4.75 18.65
C ILE A 556 -3.47 -5.41 20.02
N GLY A 557 -4.68 -5.55 20.55
CA GLY A 557 -4.94 -6.28 21.78
C GLY A 557 -4.50 -7.73 21.75
N HIS A 558 -4.64 -8.38 20.60
CA HIS A 558 -4.34 -9.79 20.41
C HIS A 558 -2.96 -10.05 19.76
N ALA A 559 -2.19 -9.03 19.42
CA ALA A 559 -0.85 -9.17 18.84
C ALA A 559 0.14 -9.80 19.82
N THR A 560 1.09 -10.54 19.27
CA THR A 560 2.18 -11.18 20.04
C THR A 560 3.33 -10.22 20.24
N ILE A 561 4.10 -10.42 21.30
CA ILE A 561 5.43 -9.82 21.40
C ILE A 561 6.38 -10.68 20.56
N HIS A 562 7.05 -10.06 19.60
CA HIS A 562 7.99 -10.76 18.73
C HIS A 562 9.25 -9.96 18.47
N ARG A 563 10.28 -10.67 18.02
CA ARG A 563 11.56 -10.11 17.62
C ARG A 563 12.01 -10.76 16.32
N HIS A 564 12.36 -9.93 15.34
CA HIS A 564 12.98 -10.39 14.11
C HIS A 564 14.49 -10.16 14.18
N GLU A 565 15.25 -11.17 13.78
CA GLU A 565 16.68 -11.09 13.57
C GLU A 565 17.00 -11.57 12.15
N VAL A 566 17.97 -10.94 11.50
CA VAL A 566 18.33 -11.22 10.10
C VAL A 566 19.84 -11.17 9.93
N GLN A 567 20.34 -12.06 9.07
CA GLN A 567 21.75 -12.06 8.66
C GLN A 567 21.84 -12.24 7.14
N GLY A 568 22.57 -11.33 6.48
CA GLY A 568 22.95 -11.50 5.07
C GLY A 568 23.99 -12.61 4.88
N ILE A 569 23.77 -13.47 3.88
CA ILE A 569 24.64 -14.62 3.57
C ILE A 569 25.36 -14.41 2.23
N TYR A 570 24.62 -14.11 1.16
CA TYR A 570 25.13 -13.86 -0.21
C TYR A 570 26.09 -14.94 -0.74
N GLN A 571 25.75 -16.21 -0.53
CA GLN A 571 26.55 -17.37 -0.93
C GLN A 571 25.69 -18.42 -1.61
N CYS A 572 26.29 -19.22 -2.48
CA CYS A 572 25.61 -20.35 -3.12
C CYS A 572 25.11 -21.34 -2.06
N TYR A 573 23.85 -21.78 -2.16
CA TYR A 573 23.23 -22.69 -1.19
C TYR A 573 24.08 -23.94 -0.93
N ASN A 574 24.61 -24.55 -1.99
CA ASN A 574 25.43 -25.75 -1.89
C ASN A 574 26.76 -25.55 -1.15
N GLU A 575 27.26 -24.32 -1.05
CA GLU A 575 28.52 -24.00 -0.40
C GLU A 575 28.32 -23.70 1.10
N VAL A 576 27.16 -23.13 1.47
CA VAL A 576 26.87 -22.68 2.84
C VAL A 576 25.96 -23.62 3.63
N ARG A 577 25.29 -24.60 2.98
CA ARG A 577 24.24 -25.44 3.63
C ARG A 577 24.66 -26.09 4.95
N HIS A 578 25.92 -26.50 5.08
CA HIS A 578 26.45 -27.14 6.29
C HIS A 578 26.60 -26.17 7.48
N GLU A 579 26.70 -24.86 7.23
CA GLU A 579 26.83 -23.82 8.26
C GLU A 579 25.48 -23.20 8.65
N LEU A 580 24.45 -23.33 7.81
CA LEU A 580 23.16 -22.63 8.00
C LEU A 580 22.52 -22.95 9.35
N GLN A 581 22.59 -24.21 9.80
CA GLN A 581 22.03 -24.64 11.08
C GLN A 581 22.63 -23.83 12.25
N GLN A 582 23.96 -23.76 12.33
CA GLN A 582 24.65 -23.02 13.39
C GLN A 582 24.32 -21.53 13.36
N ARG A 583 24.20 -20.94 12.16
CA ARG A 583 23.85 -19.53 12.00
C ARG A 583 22.42 -19.23 12.45
N PHE A 584 21.45 -20.11 12.15
CA PHE A 584 20.09 -19.99 12.68
C PHE A 584 20.06 -20.06 14.21
N GLU A 585 20.77 -21.01 14.81
CA GLU A 585 20.83 -21.17 16.27
C GLU A 585 21.39 -19.91 16.96
N GLN A 586 22.39 -19.25 16.37
CA GLN A 586 22.93 -17.98 16.87
C GLN A 586 21.88 -16.85 16.84
N LEU A 587 21.13 -16.72 15.73
CA LEU A 587 20.07 -15.73 15.61
C LEU A 587 18.90 -16.03 16.58
N GLU A 588 18.54 -17.30 16.75
CA GLU A 588 17.53 -17.74 17.72
C GLU A 588 17.91 -17.40 19.15
N GLN A 589 19.17 -17.63 19.52
CA GLN A 589 19.67 -17.27 20.83
C GLN A 589 19.59 -15.75 21.05
N SER A 590 20.05 -14.95 20.09
CA SER A 590 19.99 -13.48 20.15
C SER A 590 18.55 -12.98 20.34
N ALA A 591 17.62 -13.48 19.51
CA ALA A 591 16.22 -13.10 19.55
C ALA A 591 15.54 -13.52 20.88
N ALA A 592 15.84 -14.72 21.39
CA ALA A 592 15.28 -15.21 22.64
C ALA A 592 15.80 -14.45 23.87
N GLU A 593 17.08 -14.06 23.88
CA GLU A 593 17.66 -13.23 24.94
C GLU A 593 16.97 -11.86 25.01
N GLU A 594 16.65 -11.26 23.86
CA GLU A 594 15.92 -10.00 23.79
C GLU A 594 14.50 -10.11 24.36
N LEU A 595 13.73 -11.14 23.97
CA LEU A 595 12.39 -11.36 24.52
C LEU A 595 12.42 -11.67 26.03
N THR A 596 13.46 -12.36 26.50
CA THR A 596 13.66 -12.62 27.93
C THR A 596 13.89 -11.33 28.71
N ARG A 597 14.66 -10.37 28.16
CA ARG A 597 14.82 -9.03 28.75
C ARG A 597 13.50 -8.26 28.84
N GLN A 598 12.56 -8.51 27.92
CA GLN A 598 11.21 -7.94 27.94
C GLN A 598 10.25 -8.66 28.89
N GLY A 599 10.72 -9.67 29.64
CA GLY A 599 9.96 -10.38 30.65
C GLY A 599 9.21 -11.62 30.16
N ILE A 600 9.52 -12.12 28.96
CA ILE A 600 8.96 -13.38 28.44
C ILE A 600 9.83 -14.55 28.90
N PRO A 601 9.29 -15.53 29.65
CA PRO A 601 10.05 -16.72 30.05
C PRO A 601 10.53 -17.52 28.84
N ARG A 602 11.75 -18.08 28.92
CA ARG A 602 12.38 -18.78 27.79
C ARG A 602 11.56 -19.98 27.30
N GLU A 603 10.89 -20.66 28.22
CA GLU A 603 9.96 -21.77 27.94
C GLU A 603 8.70 -21.36 27.16
N HIS A 604 8.39 -20.06 27.09
CA HIS A 604 7.28 -19.52 26.30
C HIS A 604 7.75 -18.95 24.96
N ILE A 605 9.05 -18.95 24.66
CA ILE A 605 9.56 -18.42 23.39
C ILE A 605 9.55 -19.54 22.34
N SER A 606 8.96 -19.27 21.18
CA SER A 606 9.07 -20.12 20.00
C SER A 606 9.74 -19.37 18.85
N CYS A 607 10.55 -20.07 18.06
CA CYS A 607 11.26 -19.48 16.91
C CYS A 607 10.73 -20.04 15.59
N ALA A 608 10.58 -19.18 14.59
CA ALA A 608 10.33 -19.57 13.19
C ALA A 608 11.55 -19.19 12.35
N ARG A 609 11.97 -20.11 11.49
CA ARG A 609 13.11 -19.93 10.58
C ARG A 609 12.62 -19.69 9.16
N SER A 610 13.29 -18.80 8.45
CA SER A 610 13.07 -18.57 7.03
C SER A 610 14.34 -18.11 6.33
N MET A 611 14.37 -18.23 5.01
CA MET A 611 15.50 -17.81 4.17
C MET A 611 15.03 -17.08 2.93
N GLU A 612 15.81 -16.11 2.49
CA GLU A 612 15.63 -15.45 1.20
C GLU A 612 16.53 -16.11 0.17
N LEU A 613 15.91 -16.68 -0.86
CA LEU A 613 16.59 -17.42 -1.92
C LEU A 613 16.34 -16.76 -3.26
N ARG A 614 17.32 -16.83 -4.16
CA ARG A 614 17.16 -16.43 -5.55
C ARG A 614 18.00 -17.29 -6.47
N TYR A 615 17.69 -17.30 -7.76
CA TYR A 615 18.64 -17.79 -8.74
C TYR A 615 19.84 -16.84 -8.81
N MET A 616 21.05 -17.38 -8.86
CA MET A 616 22.26 -16.58 -9.00
C MET A 616 22.16 -15.63 -10.20
N GLY A 617 22.41 -14.35 -9.97
CA GLY A 617 22.37 -13.30 -10.99
C GLY A 617 21.01 -12.64 -11.19
N THR A 618 19.94 -13.08 -10.53
CA THR A 618 18.66 -12.34 -10.46
C THR A 618 18.62 -11.44 -9.21
N GLU A 619 17.69 -10.47 -9.16
CA GLU A 619 17.46 -9.66 -7.94
C GLU A 619 16.29 -10.14 -7.10
N ALA A 620 15.25 -10.69 -7.73
CA ALA A 620 14.05 -11.09 -7.04
C ALA A 620 14.36 -12.28 -6.11
N THR A 621 14.22 -12.04 -4.82
CA THR A 621 14.27 -13.07 -3.78
C THR A 621 12.88 -13.62 -3.50
N LEU A 622 12.81 -14.92 -3.27
CA LEU A 622 11.67 -15.59 -2.68
C LEU A 622 11.96 -15.84 -1.21
N HIS A 623 11.00 -15.49 -0.36
CA HIS A 623 11.04 -15.78 1.07
C HIS A 623 10.49 -17.19 1.29
N ILE A 624 11.35 -18.10 1.74
CA ILE A 624 11.02 -19.51 1.98
C ILE A 624 10.98 -19.74 3.48
N ARG A 625 9.77 -19.99 4.01
CA ARG A 625 9.56 -20.38 5.40
C ARG A 625 9.90 -21.85 5.58
N LEU A 626 10.66 -22.17 6.64
CA LEU A 626 11.04 -23.55 6.92
C LEU A 626 9.96 -24.26 7.74
N PRO A 627 9.56 -25.49 7.37
CA PRO A 627 8.54 -26.24 8.10
C PRO A 627 8.99 -26.54 9.55
N ARG A 628 8.04 -26.51 10.48
CA ARG A 628 8.22 -27.02 11.86
C ARG A 628 7.79 -28.49 11.89
N ASN A 629 8.46 -29.33 12.68
CA ASN A 629 7.99 -30.70 12.92
C ASN A 629 6.63 -30.68 13.66
N HIS A 630 5.53 -30.83 12.92
CA HIS A 630 4.22 -31.22 13.44
C HIS A 630 3.89 -32.62 12.93
N GLN A 631 4.43 -33.65 13.59
CA GLN A 631 3.77 -34.96 13.63
C GLN A 631 3.33 -35.23 15.07
N GLY A 632 2.04 -35.54 15.21
CA GLY A 632 1.34 -35.55 16.49
C GLY A 632 1.83 -36.61 17.49
N ILE A 633 1.69 -36.25 18.77
CA ILE A 633 1.48 -37.14 19.93
C ILE A 633 2.50 -38.31 20.06
N ASP A 634 3.66 -38.02 20.64
CA ASP A 634 4.23 -38.79 21.76
C ASP A 634 5.24 -37.90 22.51
N THR A 635 4.93 -37.53 23.75
CA THR A 635 5.68 -36.56 24.57
C THR A 635 6.80 -37.22 25.38
N SER A 636 7.38 -38.32 24.90
CA SER A 636 8.32 -39.11 25.72
C SER A 636 9.70 -39.42 25.12
N ARG A 637 10.07 -38.90 23.95
CA ARG A 637 11.45 -39.01 23.41
C ARG A 637 11.87 -37.77 22.63
N ASP A 638 12.90 -37.09 23.15
CA ASP A 638 13.81 -36.13 22.54
C ASP A 638 13.36 -35.44 21.24
N THR A 639 13.00 -34.16 21.38
CA THR A 639 12.85 -33.18 20.29
C THR A 639 14.13 -33.16 19.43
N HIS A 640 14.16 -33.94 18.36
CA HIS A 640 15.19 -33.80 17.33
C HIS A 640 14.81 -32.57 16.48
N ASP A 641 15.64 -31.52 16.58
CA ASP A 641 15.57 -30.36 15.71
C ASP A 641 15.71 -30.80 14.25
N VAL A 642 14.86 -30.26 13.37
CA VAL A 642 14.92 -30.54 11.93
C VAL A 642 16.24 -30.02 11.37
N HIS A 643 17.07 -30.90 10.84
CA HIS A 643 18.35 -30.52 10.25
C HIS A 643 18.16 -30.05 8.80
N ILE A 644 18.59 -28.82 8.52
CA ILE A 644 18.50 -28.20 7.18
C ILE A 644 19.21 -29.04 6.10
N ASP A 645 20.29 -29.73 6.45
CA ASP A 645 21.15 -30.50 5.53
C ASP A 645 20.73 -31.97 5.36
N GLY A 646 19.51 -32.35 5.73
CA GLY A 646 19.04 -33.73 5.59
C GLY A 646 17.53 -33.95 5.61
N ASP A 647 16.78 -33.08 6.29
CA ASP A 647 15.34 -33.30 6.53
C ASP A 647 14.43 -32.42 5.65
N ILE A 648 14.95 -31.31 5.10
CA ILE A 648 14.17 -30.35 4.30
C ILE A 648 14.78 -30.22 2.91
N ASP A 649 13.97 -30.45 1.88
CA ASP A 649 14.36 -30.19 0.49
C ASP A 649 14.13 -28.72 0.12
N ILE A 650 15.10 -27.88 0.49
CA ILE A 650 15.09 -26.42 0.23
C ILE A 650 14.99 -26.10 -1.26
N VAL A 651 15.62 -26.91 -2.12
CA VAL A 651 15.61 -26.68 -3.57
C VAL A 651 14.19 -26.86 -4.11
N ASN A 652 13.51 -27.94 -3.73
CA ASN A 652 12.13 -28.16 -4.15
C ASN A 652 11.15 -27.12 -3.58
N LEU A 653 11.34 -26.65 -2.34
CA LEU A 653 10.53 -25.56 -1.78
C LEU A 653 10.71 -24.26 -2.59
N PHE A 654 11.94 -23.90 -2.90
CA PHE A 654 12.25 -22.74 -3.74
C PHE A 654 11.67 -22.86 -5.15
N GLU A 655 11.88 -24.01 -5.81
CA GLU A 655 11.34 -24.25 -7.16
C GLU A 655 9.81 -24.16 -7.16
N HIS A 656 9.13 -24.74 -6.17
CA HIS A 656 7.67 -24.67 -6.06
C HIS A 656 7.17 -23.22 -5.98
N GLU A 657 7.73 -22.42 -5.07
CA GLU A 657 7.37 -21.00 -4.91
C GLU A 657 7.72 -20.19 -6.17
N HIS A 658 8.84 -20.50 -6.84
CA HIS A 658 9.25 -19.82 -8.05
C HIS A 658 8.30 -20.10 -9.23
N GLU A 659 7.90 -21.35 -9.41
CA GLU A 659 6.94 -21.73 -10.45
C GLU A 659 5.56 -21.13 -10.16
N GLN A 660 5.11 -21.13 -8.91
CA GLN A 660 3.84 -20.51 -8.53
C GLN A 660 3.86 -19.00 -8.79
N ARG A 661 4.95 -18.31 -8.43
CA ARG A 661 5.04 -16.85 -8.52
C ARG A 661 5.30 -16.33 -9.93
N PHE A 662 6.18 -17.00 -10.68
CA PHE A 662 6.66 -16.52 -11.98
C PHE A 662 6.26 -17.40 -13.17
N GLY A 663 5.71 -18.59 -12.93
CA GLY A 663 5.19 -19.49 -13.97
C GLY A 663 6.25 -20.27 -14.74
N TYR A 664 7.50 -20.32 -14.27
CA TYR A 664 8.59 -21.10 -14.87
C TYR A 664 9.68 -21.49 -13.85
N LEU A 665 10.59 -22.36 -14.26
CA LEU A 665 11.77 -22.80 -13.50
C LEU A 665 13.04 -22.65 -14.35
N ASP A 666 14.16 -22.31 -13.73
CA ASP A 666 15.49 -22.36 -14.37
C ASP A 666 16.37 -23.40 -13.68
N ARG A 667 16.22 -24.66 -14.11
CA ARG A 667 16.92 -25.82 -13.52
C ARG A 667 18.44 -25.82 -13.78
N HIS A 668 18.95 -24.95 -14.65
CA HIS A 668 20.38 -24.86 -14.93
C HIS A 668 21.09 -23.84 -14.03
N ARG A 669 20.34 -22.96 -13.35
CA ARG A 669 20.90 -21.95 -12.45
C ARG A 669 21.06 -22.46 -11.03
N ARG A 670 22.15 -22.03 -10.41
CA ARG A 670 22.43 -22.26 -8.98
C ARG A 670 21.57 -21.31 -8.13
N ILE A 671 21.22 -21.77 -6.93
CA ILE A 671 20.47 -21.00 -5.94
C ILE A 671 21.45 -20.30 -5.01
N GLU A 672 21.23 -19.01 -4.76
CA GLU A 672 21.94 -18.18 -3.80
C GLU A 672 21.09 -17.95 -2.55
N VAL A 673 21.69 -18.10 -1.38
CA VAL A 673 21.10 -17.69 -0.09
C VAL A 673 21.46 -16.23 0.12
N VAL A 674 20.46 -15.35 0.05
CA VAL A 674 20.64 -13.90 0.24
C VAL A 674 20.69 -13.57 1.72
N ALA A 675 19.73 -14.07 2.48
CA ALA A 675 19.63 -13.85 3.91
C ALA A 675 18.96 -15.02 4.63
N ILE A 676 19.24 -15.16 5.91
CA ILE A 676 18.48 -16.00 6.84
C ILE A 676 17.80 -15.12 7.88
N ARG A 677 16.61 -15.55 8.31
CA ARG A 677 15.75 -14.79 9.22
C ARG A 677 15.20 -15.68 10.32
N VAL A 678 15.20 -15.15 11.53
CA VAL A 678 14.56 -15.76 12.70
C VAL A 678 13.51 -14.80 13.23
N GLU A 679 12.32 -15.35 13.47
CA GLU A 679 11.26 -14.67 14.20
C GLU A 679 11.04 -15.41 15.52
N ALA A 680 11.41 -14.78 16.64
CA ALA A 680 11.09 -15.27 17.97
C ALA A 680 9.79 -14.62 18.46
N MET A 681 8.89 -15.39 19.06
CA MET A 681 7.58 -14.91 19.52
C MET A 681 7.13 -15.58 20.81
N ASP A 682 6.33 -14.87 21.60
CA ASP A 682 5.63 -15.44 22.76
C ASP A 682 4.55 -16.44 22.32
N SER A 683 4.75 -17.70 22.66
CA SER A 683 3.87 -18.83 22.31
C SER A 683 2.66 -18.99 23.23
N GLN A 684 2.57 -18.26 24.35
CA GLN A 684 1.42 -18.32 25.26
C GLN A 684 0.18 -17.54 24.78
N GLN A 685 -0.04 -17.45 23.47
CA GLN A 685 -1.24 -16.81 22.97
C GLN A 685 -2.50 -17.53 23.46
N GLN A 686 -3.42 -16.74 23.99
CA GLN A 686 -4.74 -17.21 24.38
C GLN A 686 -5.50 -17.58 23.10
N LEU A 687 -5.70 -18.89 22.89
CA LEU A 687 -6.53 -19.39 21.80
C LEU A 687 -7.93 -18.77 21.91
N LEU A 688 -8.39 -18.15 20.83
CA LEU A 688 -9.75 -17.64 20.75
C LEU A 688 -10.73 -18.82 20.72
N PRO A 689 -11.91 -18.69 21.34
CA PRO A 689 -12.94 -19.69 21.21
C PRO A 689 -13.34 -19.85 19.74
N GLN A 690 -13.47 -21.08 19.27
CA GLN A 690 -13.96 -21.34 17.92
C GLN A 690 -15.41 -20.92 17.79
N SER A 691 -15.68 -20.08 16.79
CA SER A 691 -17.03 -19.65 16.45
C SER A 691 -17.78 -20.78 15.74
N ARG A 692 -19.05 -20.97 16.11
CA ARG A 692 -19.89 -22.06 15.62
C ARG A 692 -21.18 -21.51 15.04
N ARG A 693 -21.68 -22.19 14.02
CA ARG A 693 -23.06 -22.01 13.56
C ARG A 693 -24.01 -22.59 14.61
N LEU A 694 -25.00 -21.82 15.02
CA LEU A 694 -26.06 -22.23 15.93
C LEU A 694 -27.37 -22.49 15.16
N PRO A 695 -28.38 -23.15 15.77
CA PRO A 695 -29.70 -23.28 15.18
C PRO A 695 -30.28 -21.92 14.78
N VAL A 696 -30.88 -21.88 13.59
CA VAL A 696 -31.39 -20.64 12.99
C VAL A 696 -32.63 -20.14 13.73
N SER A 697 -32.70 -18.83 13.90
CA SER A 697 -33.86 -18.08 14.38
C SER A 697 -34.03 -16.79 13.59
N ASP A 698 -35.25 -16.25 13.53
CA ASP A 698 -35.49 -14.94 12.92
C ASP A 698 -35.27 -13.83 13.95
N PRO A 699 -34.58 -12.73 13.61
CA PRO A 699 -34.50 -11.55 14.46
C PRO A 699 -35.84 -10.81 14.49
N THR A 700 -36.07 -10.02 15.53
CA THR A 700 -37.20 -9.08 15.55
C THR A 700 -36.82 -7.82 14.77
N VAL A 701 -37.60 -7.46 13.75
CA VAL A 701 -37.41 -6.20 13.02
C VAL A 701 -37.99 -5.07 13.85
N ALA A 702 -37.14 -4.17 14.35
CA ALA A 702 -37.57 -3.03 15.14
C ALA A 702 -38.07 -1.87 14.26
N GLU A 703 -37.42 -1.67 13.10
CA GLU A 703 -37.63 -0.50 12.25
C GLU A 703 -37.37 -0.83 10.77
N MET A 704 -38.00 -0.06 9.89
CA MET A 704 -37.79 -0.09 8.44
C MET A 704 -37.26 1.26 7.97
N VAL A 705 -36.18 1.26 7.20
CA VAL A 705 -35.52 2.48 6.69
C VAL A 705 -35.54 2.48 5.15
N GLU A 706 -35.30 3.64 4.53
CA GLU A 706 -35.25 3.77 3.07
C GLU A 706 -33.82 3.59 2.55
N MET A 707 -33.65 2.75 1.51
CA MET A 707 -32.38 2.58 0.80
C MET A 707 -32.61 2.58 -0.71
N ILE A 708 -31.70 3.18 -1.47
CA ILE A 708 -31.71 3.14 -2.94
C ILE A 708 -31.09 1.82 -3.42
N ILE A 709 -31.89 1.00 -4.09
CA ILE A 709 -31.50 -0.28 -4.66
C ILE A 709 -31.85 -0.27 -6.15
N GLU A 710 -30.86 -0.53 -7.01
CA GLU A 710 -31.05 -0.54 -8.47
C GLU A 710 -31.74 0.75 -8.97
N GLY A 711 -31.33 1.89 -8.41
CA GLY A 711 -31.87 3.22 -8.76
C GLY A 711 -33.24 3.57 -8.15
N ASN A 712 -33.85 2.68 -7.37
CA ASN A 712 -35.18 2.87 -6.79
C ASN A 712 -35.14 2.88 -5.26
N ALA A 713 -35.92 3.78 -4.63
CA ALA A 713 -36.12 3.76 -3.19
C ALA A 713 -36.91 2.50 -2.78
N ARG A 714 -36.35 1.74 -1.82
CA ARG A 714 -37.00 0.55 -1.24
C ARG A 714 -36.91 0.64 0.28
N SER A 715 -37.98 0.21 0.94
CA SER A 715 -38.01 0.06 2.40
C SER A 715 -37.31 -1.24 2.78
N VAL A 716 -36.33 -1.17 3.66
CA VAL A 716 -35.48 -2.30 4.08
C VAL A 716 -35.43 -2.43 5.60
N PRO A 717 -35.32 -3.65 6.16
CA PRO A 717 -35.18 -3.85 7.59
C PRO A 717 -33.90 -3.22 8.16
N PHE A 718 -34.05 -2.54 9.30
CA PHE A 718 -32.95 -2.03 10.11
C PHE A 718 -32.78 -2.88 11.37
N PHE A 719 -31.52 -3.15 11.72
CA PHE A 719 -31.16 -3.85 12.96
C PHE A 719 -30.05 -3.10 13.69
N ALA A 720 -30.29 -2.75 14.96
CA ALA A 720 -29.21 -2.40 15.86
C ALA A 720 -28.42 -3.68 16.19
N ARG A 721 -27.09 -3.64 16.05
CA ARG A 721 -26.25 -4.83 16.25
C ARG A 721 -26.45 -5.45 17.63
N GLY A 722 -26.64 -4.64 18.68
CA GLY A 722 -26.82 -5.11 20.05
C GLY A 722 -28.04 -6.00 20.28
N ASP A 723 -29.06 -5.90 19.41
CA ASP A 723 -30.31 -6.66 19.54
C ASP A 723 -30.25 -8.03 18.85
N LEU A 724 -29.22 -8.27 18.03
CA LEU A 724 -29.04 -9.52 17.30
C LEU A 724 -28.32 -10.56 18.15
N VAL A 725 -28.93 -11.74 18.28
CA VAL A 725 -28.40 -12.88 19.03
C VAL A 725 -27.86 -13.97 18.11
N ALA A 726 -26.97 -14.81 18.65
CA ALA A 726 -26.39 -15.91 17.91
C ALA A 726 -27.48 -16.87 17.40
N GLY A 727 -27.35 -17.30 16.13
CA GLY A 727 -28.35 -18.05 15.40
C GLY A 727 -29.33 -17.19 14.61
N ASN A 728 -29.37 -15.86 14.79
CA ASN A 728 -30.23 -15.02 13.96
C ASN A 728 -29.82 -15.05 12.48
N VAL A 729 -30.81 -15.13 11.59
CA VAL A 729 -30.63 -15.07 10.14
C VAL A 729 -31.30 -13.84 9.54
N LEU A 730 -30.57 -13.12 8.69
CA LEU A 730 -30.97 -11.85 8.12
C LEU A 730 -30.96 -11.96 6.59
N ALA A 731 -32.13 -11.82 5.95
CA ALA A 731 -32.21 -11.77 4.50
C ALA A 731 -31.86 -10.37 3.99
N GLY A 732 -30.98 -10.28 2.98
CA GLY A 732 -30.76 -9.03 2.25
C GLY A 732 -31.94 -8.69 1.32
N PRO A 733 -32.24 -7.42 1.05
CA PRO A 733 -31.48 -6.24 1.50
C PRO A 733 -31.79 -5.82 2.94
N ALA A 734 -30.76 -5.52 3.74
CA ALA A 734 -30.91 -5.10 5.15
C ALA A 734 -29.73 -4.20 5.61
N ILE A 735 -29.98 -3.37 6.62
CA ILE A 735 -28.97 -2.49 7.24
C ILE A 735 -28.76 -2.89 8.70
N ILE A 736 -27.49 -3.05 9.09
CA ILE A 736 -27.08 -3.32 10.47
C ILE A 736 -26.17 -2.19 10.93
N CYS A 737 -26.53 -1.53 12.02
CA CYS A 737 -25.69 -0.48 12.62
C CYS A 737 -25.08 -0.96 13.93
N GLU A 738 -23.76 -0.80 14.01
CA GLU A 738 -22.94 -0.92 15.22
C GLU A 738 -22.64 0.49 15.74
N SER A 739 -22.10 0.60 16.95
CA SER A 739 -21.71 1.90 17.52
C SER A 739 -20.65 2.66 16.70
N ALA A 740 -19.88 1.96 15.86
CA ALA A 740 -18.76 2.52 15.12
C ALA A 740 -18.72 2.14 13.62
N SER A 741 -19.73 1.43 13.11
CA SER A 741 -19.75 0.88 11.75
C SER A 741 -21.17 0.62 11.25
N THR A 742 -21.36 0.66 9.93
CA THR A 742 -22.60 0.24 9.27
C THR A 742 -22.31 -0.87 8.26
N THR A 743 -23.06 -1.96 8.36
CA THR A 743 -22.98 -3.10 7.44
C THR A 743 -24.27 -3.18 6.62
N VAL A 744 -24.12 -3.26 5.30
CA VAL A 744 -25.23 -3.41 4.36
C VAL A 744 -25.19 -4.83 3.78
N ILE A 745 -26.27 -5.58 3.96
CA ILE A 745 -26.47 -6.86 3.28
C ILE A 745 -27.18 -6.56 1.97
N ASP A 746 -26.51 -6.74 0.83
CA ASP A 746 -27.13 -6.49 -0.49
C ASP A 746 -28.13 -7.60 -0.88
N SER A 747 -28.97 -7.31 -1.87
CA SER A 747 -29.90 -8.30 -2.42
C SER A 747 -29.16 -9.51 -3.00
N GLY A 748 -29.61 -10.72 -2.61
CA GLY A 748 -28.94 -11.98 -2.96
C GLY A 748 -27.89 -12.44 -1.94
N TRP A 749 -27.77 -11.76 -0.80
CA TRP A 749 -26.97 -12.20 0.34
C TRP A 749 -27.86 -12.50 1.55
N GLN A 750 -27.38 -13.36 2.43
CA GLN A 750 -27.98 -13.66 3.72
C GLN A 750 -26.92 -13.61 4.81
N GLY A 751 -27.24 -13.00 5.95
CA GLY A 751 -26.38 -12.98 7.13
C GLY A 751 -26.79 -14.01 8.17
N LEU A 752 -25.82 -14.65 8.81
CA LEU A 752 -25.98 -15.54 9.97
C LEU A 752 -25.12 -15.03 11.12
N VAL A 753 -25.71 -14.81 12.30
CA VAL A 753 -24.97 -14.47 13.51
C VAL A 753 -24.39 -15.75 14.13
N LEU A 754 -23.06 -15.84 14.20
CA LEU A 754 -22.32 -16.97 14.79
C LEU A 754 -22.33 -16.92 16.34
N SER A 755 -21.89 -18.00 16.98
CA SER A 755 -21.89 -18.16 18.45
C SER A 755 -21.14 -17.09 19.23
N ASP A 756 -20.14 -16.46 18.60
CA ASP A 756 -19.29 -15.42 19.20
C ASP A 756 -19.61 -14.02 18.63
N GLY A 757 -20.76 -13.90 17.96
CA GLY A 757 -21.30 -12.63 17.47
C GLY A 757 -20.70 -12.14 16.15
N GLN A 758 -19.92 -12.90 15.42
CA GLN A 758 -19.60 -12.53 14.04
C GLN A 758 -20.85 -12.66 13.15
N LEU A 759 -21.01 -11.76 12.18
CA LEU A 759 -22.04 -11.85 11.15
C LEU A 759 -21.40 -12.43 9.89
N LEU A 760 -21.72 -13.69 9.59
CA LEU A 760 -21.30 -14.38 8.37
C LEU A 760 -22.32 -14.14 7.26
N LEU A 761 -21.93 -13.40 6.21
CA LEU A 761 -22.73 -13.21 5.01
C LEU A 761 -22.39 -14.27 3.98
N GLU A 762 -23.41 -14.89 3.41
CA GLU A 762 -23.29 -15.90 2.36
C GLU A 762 -24.11 -15.51 1.15
N GLN A 763 -23.53 -15.69 -0.05
CA GLN A 763 -24.24 -15.42 -1.30
C GLN A 763 -25.29 -16.50 -1.57
N LEU A 764 -26.54 -16.10 -1.73
CA LEU A 764 -27.67 -16.97 -2.04
C LEU A 764 -27.73 -17.24 -3.56
N GLY A 765 -27.28 -18.43 -3.94
CA GLY A 765 -27.27 -18.88 -5.33
C GLY A 765 -26.17 -18.22 -6.16
N VAL A 766 -25.77 -18.86 -7.26
CA VAL A 766 -24.95 -18.19 -8.27
C VAL A 766 -25.89 -17.23 -8.98
N LYS A 767 -25.80 -15.92 -8.69
CA LYS A 767 -26.27 -14.95 -9.67
C LYS A 767 -25.52 -15.30 -10.96
N ALA A 768 -26.24 -15.80 -11.95
CA ALA A 768 -25.72 -15.75 -13.30
C ALA A 768 -25.31 -14.30 -13.50
N SER A 769 -24.03 -14.06 -13.80
CA SER A 769 -23.59 -12.73 -14.21
C SER A 769 -24.67 -12.19 -15.13
N PRO A 770 -25.23 -10.99 -14.88
CA PRO A 770 -26.27 -10.46 -15.74
C PRO A 770 -25.81 -10.68 -17.19
N PRO A 771 -26.67 -11.27 -18.05
CA PRO A 771 -26.25 -11.65 -19.41
C PRO A 771 -25.53 -10.45 -19.97
N ALA A 772 -24.25 -10.64 -20.33
CA ALA A 772 -23.33 -9.56 -20.67
C ALA A 772 -24.10 -8.61 -21.57
N THR A 773 -24.58 -7.51 -20.99
CA THR A 773 -25.37 -6.58 -21.77
C THR A 773 -24.34 -6.07 -22.73
N THR A 774 -24.55 -6.28 -24.03
CA THR A 774 -23.66 -5.82 -25.08
C THR A 774 -23.71 -4.29 -25.07
N LEU A 775 -23.07 -3.70 -24.05
CA LEU A 775 -22.84 -2.29 -23.86
C LEU A 775 -21.69 -1.93 -24.79
N THR A 776 -21.97 -1.98 -26.09
CA THR A 776 -21.05 -1.51 -27.11
C THR A 776 -21.12 0.01 -27.25
N ALA A 777 -22.15 0.66 -26.70
CA ALA A 777 -22.22 2.11 -26.58
C ALA A 777 -21.27 2.62 -25.49
N VAL A 778 -20.77 3.84 -25.66
CA VAL A 778 -19.89 4.51 -24.70
C VAL A 778 -20.66 4.80 -23.40
N ASP A 779 -20.27 4.12 -22.33
CA ASP A 779 -20.71 4.39 -20.96
C ASP A 779 -19.53 4.98 -20.16
N PRO A 780 -19.65 6.20 -19.57
CA PRO A 780 -18.56 6.84 -18.83
C PRO A 780 -18.04 6.05 -17.61
N ILE A 781 -18.88 5.21 -17.00
CA ILE A 781 -18.51 4.36 -15.87
C ILE A 781 -17.70 3.16 -16.40
N MET A 782 -18.23 2.48 -17.41
CA MET A 782 -17.54 1.33 -18.00
C MET A 782 -16.23 1.72 -18.68
N LEU A 783 -16.14 2.93 -19.25
CA LEU A 783 -14.92 3.45 -19.84
C LEU A 783 -13.79 3.53 -18.80
N GLU A 784 -14.11 3.98 -17.58
CA GLU A 784 -13.14 4.00 -16.48
C GLU A 784 -12.77 2.59 -16.00
N ILE A 785 -13.75 1.68 -15.89
CA ILE A 785 -13.50 0.29 -15.50
C ILE A 785 -12.55 -0.41 -16.49
N PHE A 786 -12.79 -0.29 -17.79
CA PHE A 786 -11.94 -0.89 -18.81
C PHE A 786 -10.58 -0.21 -18.92
N SER A 787 -10.52 1.13 -18.81
CA SER A 787 -9.25 1.86 -18.81
C SER A 787 -8.32 1.37 -17.68
N ASN A 788 -8.87 1.20 -16.47
CA ASN A 788 -8.12 0.66 -15.34
C ASN A 788 -7.75 -0.82 -15.57
N SER A 789 -8.69 -1.64 -16.05
CA SER A 789 -8.45 -3.08 -16.27
C SER A 789 -7.33 -3.36 -17.28
N PHE A 790 -7.31 -2.66 -18.42
CA PHE A 790 -6.22 -2.84 -19.38
C PHE A 790 -4.89 -2.28 -18.85
N GLY A 791 -4.92 -1.13 -18.17
CA GLY A 791 -3.73 -0.54 -17.54
C GLY A 791 -3.09 -1.48 -16.51
N GLU A 792 -3.91 -2.14 -15.69
CA GLU A 792 -3.47 -3.18 -14.76
C GLU A 792 -2.78 -4.34 -15.48
N ILE A 793 -3.34 -4.83 -16.59
CA ILE A 793 -2.71 -5.91 -17.37
C ILE A 793 -1.31 -5.48 -17.83
N ALA A 794 -1.16 -4.29 -18.40
CA ALA A 794 0.14 -3.80 -18.84
C ALA A 794 1.13 -3.61 -17.67
N GLN A 795 0.65 -3.16 -16.51
CA GLN A 795 1.48 -3.02 -15.30
C GLN A 795 1.93 -4.39 -14.76
N GLN A 796 1.05 -5.39 -14.75
CA GLN A 796 1.38 -6.77 -14.35
C GLN A 796 2.43 -7.40 -15.26
N MET A 797 2.37 -7.13 -16.58
CA MET A 797 3.44 -7.51 -17.50
C MET A 797 4.78 -6.89 -17.06
N GLY A 798 4.78 -5.61 -16.67
CA GLY A 798 5.97 -4.92 -16.18
C GLY A 798 6.57 -5.47 -14.89
N ILE A 799 5.70 -5.83 -13.93
CA ILE A 799 6.13 -6.48 -12.68
C ILE A 799 6.78 -7.84 -12.97
N ALA A 800 6.18 -8.64 -13.85
CA ALA A 800 6.73 -9.92 -14.27
C ALA A 800 8.10 -9.76 -14.95
N LEU A 801 8.23 -8.80 -15.87
CA LEU A 801 9.50 -8.50 -16.54
C LEU A 801 10.59 -8.10 -15.54
N ARG A 802 10.32 -7.12 -14.68
CA ARG A 802 11.27 -6.65 -13.66
C ARG A 802 11.75 -7.78 -12.75
N ALA A 803 10.84 -8.66 -12.32
CA ALA A 803 11.16 -9.70 -11.35
C ALA A 803 12.00 -10.84 -11.93
N THR A 804 11.96 -11.04 -13.25
CA THR A 804 12.57 -12.20 -13.93
C THR A 804 13.79 -11.83 -14.76
N ALA A 805 14.03 -10.53 -14.98
CA ALA A 805 15.21 -10.01 -15.66
C ALA A 805 16.50 -10.11 -14.83
N GLN A 806 17.64 -10.13 -15.52
CA GLN A 806 18.98 -10.15 -14.93
C GLN A 806 19.68 -8.78 -14.99
N SER A 807 19.45 -7.99 -16.03
CA SER A 807 20.19 -6.74 -16.21
C SER A 807 19.76 -5.67 -15.20
N VAL A 808 20.74 -4.91 -14.71
CA VAL A 808 20.52 -3.77 -13.79
C VAL A 808 19.58 -2.73 -14.41
N ASN A 809 19.66 -2.55 -15.74
CA ASN A 809 18.80 -1.62 -16.48
C ASN A 809 17.32 -1.97 -16.36
N VAL A 810 16.95 -3.25 -16.46
CA VAL A 810 15.56 -3.69 -16.33
C VAL A 810 15.15 -3.78 -14.86
N LYS A 811 15.99 -4.39 -14.01
CA LYS A 811 15.61 -4.75 -12.63
C LYS A 811 15.57 -3.56 -11.66
N GLU A 812 16.47 -2.58 -11.82
CA GLU A 812 16.66 -1.44 -10.90
C GLU A 812 16.35 -0.10 -11.56
N ARG A 813 16.90 0.16 -12.77
CA ARG A 813 16.66 1.42 -13.50
C ARG A 813 15.26 1.50 -14.12
N LEU A 814 14.58 0.36 -14.26
CA LEU A 814 13.25 0.23 -14.87
C LEU A 814 13.19 0.71 -16.32
N ASP A 815 14.27 0.45 -17.07
CA ASP A 815 14.41 0.84 -18.47
C ASP A 815 13.73 -0.18 -19.42
N PHE A 816 12.41 -0.30 -19.28
CA PHE A 816 11.59 -1.20 -20.09
C PHE A 816 10.15 -0.68 -20.19
N SER A 817 9.42 -1.07 -21.23
CA SER A 817 8.01 -0.74 -21.49
C SER A 817 7.18 -1.97 -21.80
N CYS A 818 5.95 -2.02 -21.29
CA CYS A 818 4.98 -3.09 -21.55
C CYS A 818 3.65 -2.49 -22.02
N ALA A 819 3.05 -3.06 -23.07
CA ALA A 819 1.87 -2.50 -23.69
C ALA A 819 0.95 -3.56 -24.35
N VAL A 820 -0.31 -3.18 -24.49
CA VAL A 820 -1.37 -3.96 -25.16
C VAL A 820 -1.80 -3.22 -26.43
N PHE A 821 -1.97 -3.98 -27.51
CA PHE A 821 -2.29 -3.46 -28.83
C PHE A 821 -3.49 -4.17 -29.44
N THR A 822 -4.20 -3.48 -30.34
CA THR A 822 -5.28 -4.06 -31.16
C THR A 822 -4.72 -5.10 -32.13
N ALA A 823 -5.59 -5.91 -32.76
CA ALA A 823 -5.20 -6.81 -33.85
C ALA A 823 -4.53 -6.11 -35.05
N ARG A 824 -4.60 -4.77 -35.14
CA ARG A 824 -3.94 -3.94 -36.17
C ARG A 824 -2.59 -3.36 -35.70
N GLY A 825 -2.14 -3.72 -34.51
CA GLY A 825 -0.91 -3.18 -33.91
C GLY A 825 -1.04 -1.75 -33.36
N GLU A 826 -2.26 -1.25 -33.15
CA GLU A 826 -2.49 0.09 -32.59
C GLU A 826 -2.42 0.03 -31.07
N LEU A 827 -1.73 0.98 -30.44
CA LEU A 827 -1.61 1.04 -28.98
C LEU A 827 -2.99 1.27 -28.33
N VAL A 828 -3.36 0.42 -27.36
CA VAL A 828 -4.59 0.58 -26.56
C VAL A 828 -4.24 1.20 -25.21
N VAL A 829 -3.27 0.59 -24.52
CA VAL A 829 -2.80 1.04 -23.21
C VAL A 829 -1.36 0.57 -23.00
N ASN A 830 -0.66 1.27 -22.13
CA ASN A 830 0.68 0.94 -21.70
C ASN A 830 0.80 1.11 -20.19
N ALA A 831 1.76 0.41 -19.61
CA ALA A 831 2.25 0.74 -18.28
C ALA A 831 3.00 2.09 -18.33
N PRO A 832 3.06 2.86 -17.22
CA PRO A 832 3.70 4.18 -17.15
C PRO A 832 5.23 4.05 -17.18
N HIS A 833 5.73 3.62 -18.32
CA HIS A 833 7.12 3.29 -18.60
C HIS A 833 7.72 4.24 -19.65
N ILE A 834 8.96 4.00 -20.06
CA ILE A 834 9.79 4.93 -20.86
C ILE A 834 9.05 5.45 -22.12
N PRO A 835 8.84 6.78 -22.26
CA PRO A 835 8.05 7.36 -23.34
C PRO A 835 8.59 7.06 -24.74
N VAL A 836 9.93 7.02 -24.89
CA VAL A 836 10.58 6.74 -26.19
C VAL A 836 10.21 5.36 -26.73
N HIS A 837 10.00 4.36 -25.86
CA HIS A 837 9.55 3.04 -26.28
C HIS A 837 8.12 3.09 -26.83
N LEU A 838 7.23 3.75 -26.09
CA LEU A 838 5.78 3.66 -26.29
C LEU A 838 5.33 4.27 -27.62
N GLY A 839 5.96 5.37 -28.04
CA GLY A 839 5.63 6.02 -29.31
C GLY A 839 5.94 5.15 -30.54
N ALA A 840 6.94 4.27 -30.46
CA ALA A 840 7.44 3.52 -31.61
C ALA A 840 6.98 2.06 -31.67
N MET A 841 6.61 1.45 -30.54
CA MET A 841 6.20 0.03 -30.48
C MET A 841 5.01 -0.32 -31.39
N GLY A 842 4.06 0.60 -31.59
CA GLY A 842 2.94 0.37 -32.52
C GLY A 842 3.41 0.17 -33.96
N GLN A 843 4.39 0.97 -34.40
CA GLN A 843 5.02 0.83 -35.71
C GLN A 843 5.79 -0.49 -35.84
N THR A 844 6.46 -0.92 -34.76
CA THR A 844 7.15 -2.22 -34.74
C THR A 844 6.21 -3.39 -34.97
N ILE A 845 5.04 -3.39 -34.32
CA ILE A 845 4.04 -4.45 -34.52
C ILE A 845 3.43 -4.37 -35.93
N GLN A 846 3.19 -3.17 -36.45
CA GLN A 846 2.68 -3.00 -37.82
C GLN A 846 3.68 -3.49 -38.88
N SER A 847 4.97 -3.23 -38.71
CA SER A 847 6.04 -3.76 -39.56
C SER A 847 6.10 -5.29 -39.49
N LEU A 848 6.00 -5.88 -38.29
CA LEU A 848 5.93 -7.33 -38.11
C LEU A 848 4.73 -7.93 -38.88
N ILE A 849 3.55 -7.34 -38.76
CA ILE A 849 2.34 -7.80 -39.46
C ILE A 849 2.54 -7.74 -40.98
N ALA A 850 3.15 -6.67 -41.49
CA ALA A 850 3.39 -6.49 -42.92
C ALA A 850 4.34 -7.57 -43.50
N GLU A 851 5.31 -8.03 -42.72
CA GLU A 851 6.38 -8.93 -43.19
C GLU A 851 6.17 -10.41 -42.86
N ARG A 852 5.49 -10.73 -41.75
CA ARG A 852 5.39 -12.10 -41.22
C ARG A 852 3.98 -12.70 -41.28
N SER A 853 2.99 -11.99 -41.81
CA SER A 853 1.61 -12.53 -41.94
C SER A 853 1.51 -13.68 -42.97
N PRO A 854 0.75 -14.76 -42.71
CA PRO A 854 -0.10 -14.99 -41.55
C PRO A 854 0.70 -15.39 -40.29
N LEU A 855 0.27 -14.84 -39.15
CA LEU A 855 0.77 -15.22 -37.83
C LEU A 855 -0.02 -16.42 -37.28
N HIS A 856 0.60 -17.21 -36.42
CA HIS A 856 0.00 -18.41 -35.83
C HIS A 856 -0.07 -18.33 -34.31
N ARG A 857 -1.01 -19.09 -33.73
CA ARG A 857 -1.10 -19.26 -32.27
C ARG A 857 0.21 -19.84 -31.73
N GLY A 858 0.74 -19.21 -30.68
CA GLY A 858 1.97 -19.64 -30.03
C GLY A 858 3.24 -19.06 -30.64
N ASP A 859 3.13 -18.19 -31.64
CA ASP A 859 4.29 -17.44 -32.15
C ASP A 859 4.75 -16.39 -31.13
N VAL A 860 6.07 -16.15 -31.08
CA VAL A 860 6.71 -15.04 -30.35
C VAL A 860 7.89 -14.55 -31.19
N PHE A 861 8.00 -13.23 -31.37
CA PHE A 861 9.05 -12.59 -32.17
C PHE A 861 9.92 -11.66 -31.34
N VAL A 862 11.17 -11.44 -31.78
CA VAL A 862 12.10 -10.44 -31.25
C VAL A 862 12.60 -9.50 -32.35
N THR A 863 12.76 -8.22 -32.02
CA THR A 863 13.34 -7.23 -32.92
C THR A 863 13.97 -6.08 -32.14
N ASN A 864 15.08 -5.53 -32.62
CA ASN A 864 15.64 -4.26 -32.17
C ASN A 864 15.93 -3.31 -33.33
N ASP A 865 15.42 -3.61 -34.53
CA ASP A 865 15.71 -2.85 -35.74
C ASP A 865 15.12 -1.42 -35.68
N PRO A 866 15.97 -0.37 -35.67
CA PRO A 866 15.51 1.01 -35.68
C PRO A 866 14.68 1.38 -36.92
N TYR A 867 14.90 0.71 -38.06
CA TYR A 867 14.12 0.92 -39.28
C TYR A 867 12.71 0.32 -39.19
N ALA A 868 12.50 -0.63 -38.28
CA ALA A 868 11.21 -1.26 -37.99
C ALA A 868 10.59 -0.73 -36.67
N GLY A 869 10.82 0.54 -36.34
CA GLY A 869 10.26 1.18 -35.13
C GLY A 869 11.02 0.88 -33.84
N GLY A 870 12.23 0.30 -33.91
CA GLY A 870 13.20 0.32 -32.81
C GLY A 870 13.68 1.74 -32.51
N SER A 871 14.12 1.99 -31.28
CA SER A 871 14.72 3.26 -30.87
C SER A 871 16.23 3.25 -31.11
N HIS A 872 16.91 2.23 -30.59
CA HIS A 872 18.31 1.91 -30.85
C HIS A 872 18.56 0.43 -30.50
N LEU A 873 19.71 -0.15 -30.87
CA LEU A 873 19.92 -1.60 -30.79
C LEU A 873 19.80 -2.21 -29.38
N PRO A 874 20.24 -1.55 -28.29
CA PRO A 874 19.99 -2.02 -26.92
C PRO A 874 18.51 -2.22 -26.58
N ASP A 875 17.59 -1.49 -27.23
CA ASP A 875 16.16 -1.58 -26.97
C ASP A 875 15.52 -2.74 -27.74
N VAL A 876 15.53 -3.91 -27.11
CA VAL A 876 15.00 -5.15 -27.69
C VAL A 876 13.51 -5.28 -27.41
N THR A 877 12.71 -5.48 -28.46
CA THR A 877 11.26 -5.65 -28.41
C THR A 877 10.87 -7.10 -28.62
N VAL A 878 10.11 -7.68 -27.70
CA VAL A 878 9.48 -9.00 -27.82
C VAL A 878 7.98 -8.84 -28.03
N ILE A 879 7.43 -9.55 -29.01
CA ILE A 879 6.04 -9.39 -29.48
C ILE A 879 5.34 -10.75 -29.47
N THR A 880 4.12 -10.78 -28.91
CA THR A 880 3.30 -12.00 -28.80
C THR A 880 1.88 -11.74 -29.33
N PRO A 881 1.50 -12.32 -30.48
CA PRO A 881 0.12 -12.31 -30.96
C PRO A 881 -0.79 -13.16 -30.07
N VAL A 882 -2.01 -12.67 -29.81
CA VAL A 882 -2.98 -13.30 -28.92
C VAL A 882 -4.24 -13.69 -29.70
N PHE A 883 -4.59 -14.97 -29.62
CA PHE A 883 -5.67 -15.59 -30.39
C PHE A 883 -6.86 -16.01 -29.51
N GLY A 884 -8.08 -15.76 -29.99
CA GLY A 884 -9.32 -16.24 -29.35
C GLY A 884 -9.60 -17.71 -29.64
N ASP A 885 -10.59 -18.32 -28.99
CA ASP A 885 -10.89 -19.77 -29.13
C ASP A 885 -11.22 -20.20 -30.58
N ASP A 886 -11.60 -19.25 -31.44
CA ASP A 886 -11.89 -19.44 -32.86
C ASP A 886 -10.66 -19.26 -33.78
N ASP A 887 -9.45 -19.24 -33.20
CA ASP A 887 -8.18 -18.94 -33.88
C ASP A 887 -8.16 -17.59 -34.62
N SER A 888 -9.02 -16.65 -34.24
CA SER A 888 -8.92 -15.28 -34.72
C SER A 888 -7.88 -14.49 -33.91
N LEU A 889 -7.03 -13.72 -34.62
CA LEU A 889 -6.11 -12.78 -33.98
C LEU A 889 -6.92 -11.65 -33.32
N LEU A 890 -6.79 -11.53 -32.00
CA LEU A 890 -7.55 -10.55 -31.22
C LEU A 890 -6.70 -9.33 -30.85
N PHE A 891 -5.47 -9.57 -30.40
CA PHE A 891 -4.60 -8.55 -29.80
C PHE A 891 -3.12 -8.88 -30.02
N PHE A 892 -2.25 -7.94 -29.64
CA PHE A 892 -0.85 -8.22 -29.32
C PHE A 892 -0.52 -7.76 -27.91
N THR A 893 0.36 -8.51 -27.25
CA THR A 893 1.12 -8.02 -26.10
C THR A 893 2.57 -7.87 -26.53
N ALA A 894 3.20 -6.77 -26.10
CA ALA A 894 4.61 -6.55 -26.38
C ALA A 894 5.32 -5.88 -25.22
N SER A 895 6.61 -6.17 -25.11
CA SER A 895 7.52 -5.54 -24.16
C SER A 895 8.80 -5.12 -24.86
N ARG A 896 9.33 -3.94 -24.51
CA ARG A 896 10.63 -3.43 -24.97
C ARG A 896 11.52 -3.23 -23.75
N ALA A 897 12.72 -3.74 -23.75
CA ALA A 897 13.65 -3.64 -22.62
C ALA A 897 15.02 -3.20 -23.12
N HIS A 898 15.68 -2.33 -22.35
CA HIS A 898 17.02 -1.88 -22.66
C HIS A 898 18.04 -2.87 -22.11
N HIS A 899 18.67 -3.62 -23.01
CA HIS A 899 19.76 -4.52 -22.65
C HIS A 899 21.02 -3.72 -22.38
N ALA A 900 21.72 -4.03 -21.28
CA ALA A 900 22.96 -3.34 -20.92
C ALA A 900 24.09 -3.50 -21.94
N GLU A 901 23.96 -4.45 -22.86
CA GLU A 901 24.93 -4.81 -23.89
C GLU A 901 24.24 -5.72 -24.91
N ILE A 902 24.46 -5.52 -26.20
CA ILE A 902 23.98 -6.37 -27.31
C ILE A 902 25.05 -6.52 -28.41
N GLY A 903 26.32 -6.25 -28.09
CA GLY A 903 27.45 -6.28 -29.01
C GLY A 903 28.05 -4.90 -29.30
N GLY A 904 28.64 -4.76 -30.49
CA GLY A 904 29.23 -3.50 -30.93
C GLY A 904 30.69 -3.32 -30.56
N ILE A 905 31.31 -2.21 -30.96
CA ILE A 905 32.76 -2.00 -30.84
C ILE A 905 33.23 -1.67 -29.41
N VAL A 906 32.33 -1.21 -28.54
CA VAL A 906 32.59 -0.94 -27.12
C VAL A 906 31.54 -1.60 -26.24
N PRO A 907 31.86 -1.94 -24.97
CA PRO A 907 30.86 -2.36 -24.00
C PRO A 907 29.78 -1.29 -23.79
N GLY A 908 28.54 -1.72 -23.58
CA GLY A 908 27.37 -0.85 -23.41
C GLY A 908 26.56 -0.63 -24.69
N SER A 909 27.09 -1.03 -25.86
CA SER A 909 26.39 -0.91 -27.16
C SER A 909 25.89 0.50 -27.51
N MET A 910 26.60 1.52 -27.02
CA MET A 910 26.37 2.94 -27.33
C MET A 910 27.70 3.67 -27.61
N PRO A 911 28.52 3.21 -28.58
CA PRO A 911 29.76 3.90 -28.95
C PRO A 911 29.45 5.31 -29.49
N PRO A 912 29.98 6.39 -28.89
CA PRO A 912 29.75 7.76 -29.39
C PRO A 912 30.48 8.07 -30.70
N PHE A 913 31.11 7.07 -31.32
CA PHE A 913 31.91 7.20 -32.54
C PHE A 913 31.52 6.17 -33.60
N SER A 914 30.38 5.46 -33.44
CA SER A 914 29.88 4.56 -34.47
C SER A 914 29.55 5.31 -35.74
N LYS A 915 29.77 4.67 -36.89
CA LYS A 915 29.39 5.19 -38.22
C LYS A 915 28.40 4.29 -38.95
N SER A 916 28.08 3.16 -38.33
CA SER A 916 27.09 2.20 -38.83
C SER A 916 26.49 1.41 -37.68
N LEU A 917 25.24 0.96 -37.84
CA LEU A 917 24.55 0.14 -36.84
C LEU A 917 25.32 -1.12 -36.47
N ALA A 918 26.08 -1.72 -37.40
CA ALA A 918 26.88 -2.90 -37.09
C ALA A 918 27.90 -2.61 -35.97
N GLU A 919 28.45 -1.41 -35.90
CA GLU A 919 29.39 -1.01 -34.84
C GLU A 919 28.70 -0.81 -33.49
N GLU A 920 27.38 -0.68 -33.45
CA GLU A 920 26.59 -0.47 -32.24
C GLU A 920 26.13 -1.77 -31.60
N GLY A 921 26.00 -2.87 -32.37
CA GLY A 921 25.49 -4.12 -31.82
C GLY A 921 25.00 -5.13 -32.85
N VAL A 922 24.42 -6.21 -32.31
CA VAL A 922 23.71 -7.24 -33.07
C VAL A 922 22.34 -6.69 -33.47
N LEU A 923 22.03 -6.72 -34.76
CA LEU A 923 20.73 -6.37 -35.31
C LEU A 923 19.85 -7.63 -35.39
N LEU A 924 18.66 -7.57 -34.78
CA LEU A 924 17.63 -8.60 -34.78
C LEU A 924 16.41 -8.06 -35.54
N HIS A 925 16.01 -8.73 -36.63
CA HIS A 925 14.92 -8.28 -37.49
C HIS A 925 13.76 -9.28 -37.51
N HIS A 926 12.75 -9.04 -36.67
CA HIS A 926 11.53 -9.85 -36.55
C HIS A 926 11.80 -11.35 -36.48
N GLU A 927 12.78 -11.74 -35.66
CA GLU A 927 13.25 -13.11 -35.56
C GLU A 927 12.27 -13.96 -34.74
N PRO A 928 11.90 -15.18 -35.18
CA PRO A 928 11.00 -16.04 -34.42
C PRO A 928 11.74 -16.64 -33.21
N LEU A 929 11.35 -16.23 -32.01
CA LEU A 929 11.81 -16.82 -30.74
C LEU A 929 11.10 -18.14 -30.44
N ILE A 930 9.80 -18.17 -30.72
CA ILE A 930 8.95 -19.33 -30.63
C ILE A 930 8.12 -19.37 -31.91
N ALA A 931 8.15 -20.48 -32.63
CA ALA A 931 7.38 -20.68 -33.85
C ALA A 931 6.34 -21.79 -33.61
N ALA A 932 5.06 -21.45 -33.58
CA ALA A 932 3.96 -22.36 -33.27
C ALA A 932 4.18 -23.19 -31.99
N GLY A 933 4.73 -22.57 -30.94
CA GLY A 933 5.04 -23.22 -29.66
C GLY A 933 6.45 -23.85 -29.55
N GLU A 934 7.21 -23.94 -30.64
CA GLU A 934 8.57 -24.51 -30.64
C GLU A 934 9.64 -23.43 -30.39
N PRO A 935 10.46 -23.53 -29.31
CA PRO A 935 11.49 -22.54 -29.01
C PRO A 935 12.68 -22.57 -29.98
N ARG A 936 13.29 -21.42 -30.22
CA ARG A 936 14.42 -21.20 -31.16
C ARG A 936 15.62 -20.48 -30.52
N PHE A 937 15.85 -20.66 -29.21
CA PHE A 937 16.91 -19.95 -28.48
C PHE A 937 18.34 -20.26 -28.97
N ASP A 938 18.59 -21.45 -29.52
CA ASP A 938 19.91 -21.78 -30.09
C ASP A 938 20.22 -20.91 -31.32
N ALA A 939 19.24 -20.69 -32.19
CA ALA A 939 19.38 -19.81 -33.36
C ALA A 939 19.64 -18.35 -32.94
N LEU A 940 18.95 -17.88 -31.91
CA LEU A 940 19.21 -16.55 -31.33
C LEU A 940 20.63 -16.46 -30.76
N ARG A 941 21.10 -17.49 -30.06
CA ARG A 941 22.46 -17.55 -29.52
C ARG A 941 23.50 -17.50 -30.64
N GLU A 942 23.28 -18.22 -31.74
CA GLU A 942 24.14 -18.16 -32.92
C GLU A 942 24.21 -16.75 -33.51
N GLN A 943 23.09 -16.03 -33.60
CA GLN A 943 23.09 -14.63 -34.07
C GLN A 943 23.86 -13.69 -33.12
N LEU A 944 23.63 -13.82 -31.81
CA LEU A 944 24.30 -13.01 -30.78
C LEU A 944 25.82 -13.23 -30.75
N THR A 945 26.29 -14.43 -31.11
CA THR A 945 27.71 -14.81 -31.05
C THR A 945 28.41 -14.78 -32.41
N GLY A 946 27.67 -14.87 -33.52
CA GLY A 946 28.18 -14.96 -34.88
C GLY A 946 28.26 -13.63 -35.64
N SER A 947 27.77 -12.53 -35.06
CA SER A 947 27.82 -11.20 -35.68
C SER A 947 29.26 -10.62 -35.69
N PRO A 948 29.59 -9.65 -36.59
CA PRO A 948 30.92 -9.03 -36.66
C PRO A 948 31.41 -8.44 -35.34
N TYR A 949 30.49 -7.89 -34.55
CA TYR A 949 30.73 -7.37 -33.20
C TYR A 949 29.75 -8.06 -32.24
N PRO A 950 30.07 -9.30 -31.80
CA PRO A 950 29.13 -10.14 -31.09
C PRO A 950 28.86 -9.62 -29.68
N SER A 951 27.73 -10.04 -29.10
CA SER A 951 27.43 -9.77 -27.70
C SER A 951 28.50 -10.37 -26.78
N ARG A 952 28.91 -9.59 -25.80
CA ARG A 952 29.83 -10.01 -24.72
C ARG A 952 29.11 -10.76 -23.60
N SER A 953 27.77 -10.77 -23.60
CA SER A 953 26.96 -11.37 -22.55
C SER A 953 25.69 -12.04 -23.10
N PRO A 954 25.82 -13.00 -24.04
CA PRO A 954 24.67 -13.63 -24.71
C PRO A 954 23.74 -14.35 -23.73
N ASP A 955 24.26 -14.90 -22.63
CA ASP A 955 23.43 -15.54 -21.60
C ASP A 955 22.49 -14.55 -20.90
N THR A 956 22.97 -13.35 -20.60
CA THR A 956 22.15 -12.27 -20.03
C THR A 956 21.15 -11.73 -21.05
N ASN A 957 21.54 -11.62 -22.33
CA ASN A 957 20.59 -11.24 -23.39
C ASN A 957 19.41 -12.22 -23.48
N ILE A 958 19.70 -13.52 -23.53
CA ILE A 958 18.68 -14.57 -23.61
C ILE A 958 17.81 -14.57 -22.35
N ALA A 959 18.41 -14.38 -21.17
CA ALA A 959 17.67 -14.31 -19.91
C ALA A 959 16.65 -13.16 -19.88
N ASP A 960 17.06 -11.95 -20.28
CA ASP A 960 16.17 -10.79 -20.33
C ASP A 960 15.08 -10.96 -21.41
N ILE A 961 15.39 -11.60 -22.54
CA ILE A 961 14.39 -11.95 -23.57
C ILE A 961 13.38 -12.96 -23.02
N GLN A 962 13.81 -13.97 -22.25
CA GLN A 962 12.91 -14.92 -21.60
C GLN A 962 11.99 -14.22 -20.59
N ALA A 963 12.51 -13.25 -19.83
CA ALA A 963 11.72 -12.40 -18.94
C ALA A 963 10.64 -11.61 -19.71
N GLN A 964 10.97 -11.08 -20.89
CA GLN A 964 10.02 -10.40 -21.78
C GLN A 964 8.92 -11.33 -22.31
N ILE A 965 9.26 -12.59 -22.64
CA ILE A 965 8.26 -13.61 -23.04
C ILE A 965 7.28 -13.88 -21.90
N ALA A 966 7.80 -14.09 -20.68
CA ALA A 966 6.98 -14.33 -19.49
C ALA A 966 6.01 -13.16 -19.24
N ALA A 967 6.51 -11.93 -19.34
CA ALA A 967 5.70 -10.72 -19.25
C ALA A 967 4.59 -10.68 -20.30
N ASN A 968 4.89 -10.92 -21.58
CA ASN A 968 3.90 -10.91 -22.64
C ASN A 968 2.81 -11.98 -22.47
N ARG A 969 3.18 -13.17 -22.00
CA ARG A 969 2.25 -14.27 -21.71
C ARG A 969 1.30 -13.92 -20.58
N GLN A 970 1.80 -13.25 -19.53
CA GLN A 970 0.96 -12.73 -18.44
C GLN A 970 -0.10 -11.75 -18.97
N GLY A 971 0.31 -10.84 -19.87
CA GLY A 971 -0.60 -9.92 -20.53
C GLY A 971 -1.70 -10.62 -21.34
N ALA A 972 -1.30 -11.63 -22.12
CA ALA A 972 -2.22 -12.40 -22.96
C ALA A 972 -3.28 -13.14 -22.12
N SER A 973 -2.87 -13.75 -21.01
CA SER A 973 -3.78 -14.41 -20.06
C SER A 973 -4.80 -13.43 -19.49
N GLY A 974 -4.37 -12.26 -19.03
CA GLY A 974 -5.26 -11.23 -18.49
C GLY A 974 -6.32 -10.74 -19.48
N LEU A 975 -5.95 -10.58 -20.76
CA LEU A 975 -6.89 -10.17 -21.82
C LEU A 975 -7.94 -11.23 -22.11
N LEU A 976 -7.55 -12.51 -22.15
CA LEU A 976 -8.49 -13.62 -22.35
C LEU A 976 -9.45 -13.77 -21.17
N GLN A 977 -9.00 -13.52 -19.94
CA GLN A 977 -9.86 -13.48 -18.75
C GLN A 977 -10.90 -12.35 -18.83
N LEU A 978 -10.52 -11.16 -19.32
CA LEU A 978 -11.48 -10.07 -19.55
C LEU A 978 -12.54 -10.43 -20.58
N ILE A 979 -12.17 -11.13 -21.67
CA ILE A 979 -13.12 -11.66 -22.64
C ILE A 979 -14.10 -12.62 -21.98
N ASN A 980 -13.61 -13.55 -21.18
CA ASN A 980 -14.45 -14.53 -20.48
C ASN A 980 -15.46 -13.86 -19.55
N ARG A 981 -15.12 -12.70 -18.97
CA ARG A 981 -15.97 -11.96 -18.04
C ARG A 981 -17.00 -11.06 -18.72
N TYR A 982 -16.59 -10.24 -19.69
CA TYR A 982 -17.43 -9.19 -20.27
C TYR A 982 -17.92 -9.47 -21.69
N GLY A 983 -17.43 -10.56 -22.29
CA GLY A 983 -17.69 -10.92 -23.68
C GLY A 983 -16.77 -10.19 -24.66
N ARG A 984 -16.37 -10.90 -25.72
CA ARG A 984 -15.46 -10.41 -26.77
C ARG A 984 -15.87 -9.05 -27.35
N ASN A 985 -17.14 -8.90 -27.75
CA ASN A 985 -17.61 -7.68 -28.42
C ASN A 985 -17.51 -6.44 -27.52
N THR A 986 -17.80 -6.60 -26.23
CA THR A 986 -17.72 -5.52 -25.24
C THR A 986 -16.27 -5.09 -25.05
N VAL A 987 -15.36 -6.06 -24.82
CA VAL A 987 -13.93 -5.79 -24.62
C VAL A 987 -13.34 -5.03 -25.82
N LEU A 988 -13.60 -5.51 -27.04
CA LEU A 988 -13.12 -4.87 -28.27
C LEU A 988 -13.72 -3.46 -28.46
N ALA A 989 -15.01 -3.27 -28.14
CA ALA A 989 -15.63 -1.95 -28.21
C ALA A 989 -14.98 -0.96 -27.24
N TYR A 990 -14.71 -1.37 -26.00
CA TYR A 990 -14.09 -0.48 -25.01
C TYR A 990 -12.61 -0.18 -25.30
N MET A 991 -11.87 -1.08 -25.95
CA MET A 991 -10.53 -0.73 -26.48
C MET A 991 -10.62 0.46 -27.45
N ASN A 992 -11.57 0.41 -28.38
CA ASN A 992 -11.81 1.50 -29.33
C ASN A 992 -12.29 2.78 -28.63
N HIS A 993 -13.18 2.67 -27.65
CA HIS A 993 -13.67 3.83 -26.88
C HIS A 993 -12.56 4.51 -26.08
N ILE A 994 -11.60 3.75 -25.54
CA ILE A 994 -10.42 4.29 -24.86
C ILE A 994 -9.54 5.07 -25.85
N GLN A 995 -9.30 4.51 -27.04
CA GLN A 995 -8.55 5.21 -28.09
C GLN A 995 -9.25 6.51 -28.54
N GLN A 996 -10.57 6.47 -28.73
CA GLN A 996 -11.37 7.66 -29.07
C GLN A 996 -11.35 8.71 -27.94
N ALA A 997 -11.42 8.28 -26.68
CA ALA A 997 -11.32 9.18 -25.54
C ALA A 997 -9.93 9.84 -25.45
N ALA A 998 -8.86 9.08 -25.74
CA ALA A 998 -7.50 9.62 -25.79
C ALA A 998 -7.33 10.63 -26.94
N GLU A 999 -7.85 10.31 -28.13
CA GLU A 999 -7.87 11.22 -29.27
C GLU A 999 -8.63 12.51 -28.93
N PHE A 1000 -9.84 12.40 -28.36
CA PHE A 1000 -10.66 13.53 -27.97
C PHE A 1000 -9.96 14.44 -26.95
N LYS A 1001 -9.36 13.87 -25.89
CA LYS A 1001 -8.60 14.63 -24.90
C LYS A 1001 -7.39 15.35 -25.53
N THR A 1002 -6.72 14.72 -26.48
CA THR A 1002 -5.58 15.31 -27.21
C THR A 1002 -6.04 16.46 -28.10
N ARG A 1003 -7.16 16.30 -28.81
CA ARG A 1003 -7.79 17.36 -29.62
C ARG A 1003 -8.21 18.56 -28.78
N GLN A 1004 -8.83 18.32 -27.62
CA GLN A 1004 -9.18 19.38 -26.66
C GLN A 1004 -7.95 20.12 -26.13
N LEU A 1005 -6.86 19.40 -25.84
CA LEU A 1005 -5.59 20.01 -25.45
C LEU A 1005 -5.10 20.96 -26.55
N PHE A 1006 -5.05 20.53 -27.81
CA PHE A 1006 -4.64 21.41 -28.91
C PHE A 1006 -5.58 22.60 -29.09
N ALA A 1007 -6.90 22.40 -28.99
CA ALA A 1007 -7.89 23.48 -29.07
C ALA A 1007 -7.73 24.54 -27.97
N SER A 1008 -7.17 24.16 -26.82
CA SER A 1008 -6.90 25.08 -25.71
C SER A 1008 -5.64 25.94 -25.93
N ILE A 1009 -4.77 25.55 -26.85
CA ILE A 1009 -3.57 26.28 -27.20
C ILE A 1009 -3.92 27.24 -28.35
N PRO A 1010 -3.53 28.53 -28.28
CA PRO A 1010 -3.83 29.47 -29.36
C PRO A 1010 -3.30 29.00 -30.72
N ASP A 1011 -4.12 29.15 -31.76
CA ASP A 1011 -3.69 28.92 -33.14
C ASP A 1011 -2.45 29.76 -33.47
N GLY A 1012 -1.50 29.14 -34.16
CA GLY A 1012 -0.26 29.82 -34.50
C GLY A 1012 0.88 28.88 -34.87
N VAL A 1013 2.00 29.51 -35.17
CA VAL A 1013 3.27 28.83 -35.48
C VAL A 1013 4.23 29.07 -34.33
N TYR A 1014 4.67 28.00 -33.70
CA TYR A 1014 5.60 28.00 -32.58
C TYR A 1014 6.91 27.39 -33.07
N GLN A 1015 8.03 28.07 -32.86
CA GLN A 1015 9.33 27.63 -33.36
C GLN A 1015 10.35 27.59 -32.23
N ARG A 1016 11.14 26.52 -32.21
CA ARG A 1016 12.31 26.40 -31.34
C ARG A 1016 13.41 25.69 -32.10
N CYS A 1017 14.62 26.22 -31.99
CA CYS A 1017 15.84 25.56 -32.44
C CYS A 1017 16.82 25.54 -31.28
N ASP A 1018 17.37 24.37 -31.01
CA ASP A 1018 18.50 24.16 -30.12
C ASP A 1018 19.67 23.57 -30.91
N HIS A 1019 20.84 23.42 -30.28
CA HIS A 1019 22.02 22.88 -30.94
C HIS A 1019 22.65 21.77 -30.10
N LEU A 1020 23.16 20.74 -30.76
CA LEU A 1020 24.05 19.75 -30.16
C LEU A 1020 25.40 20.40 -29.81
N ASP A 1021 26.25 19.70 -29.04
CA ASP A 1021 27.55 20.20 -28.59
C ASP A 1021 28.50 20.59 -29.74
N ASP A 1022 28.31 20.01 -30.92
CA ASP A 1022 29.04 20.29 -32.15
C ASP A 1022 28.45 21.47 -32.97
N GLY A 1023 27.34 22.05 -32.50
CA GLY A 1023 26.62 23.11 -33.20
C GLY A 1023 25.61 22.62 -34.24
N THR A 1024 25.34 21.32 -34.36
CA THR A 1024 24.30 20.79 -35.25
C THR A 1024 22.92 21.21 -34.74
N PRO A 1025 22.07 21.87 -35.57
CA PRO A 1025 20.77 22.35 -35.11
C PRO A 1025 19.76 21.22 -34.96
N ILE A 1026 18.95 21.27 -33.90
CA ILE A 1026 17.72 20.49 -33.72
C ILE A 1026 16.57 21.50 -33.69
N GLY A 1027 15.81 21.56 -34.77
CA GLY A 1027 14.76 22.56 -34.99
C GLY A 1027 13.39 21.92 -35.12
N VAL A 1028 12.40 22.46 -34.42
CA VAL A 1028 10.99 22.09 -34.57
C VAL A 1028 10.13 23.33 -34.82
N THR A 1029 9.28 23.23 -35.84
CA THR A 1029 8.18 24.17 -36.10
C THR A 1029 6.87 23.45 -35.81
N ILE A 1030 6.13 23.93 -34.81
CA ILE A 1030 4.83 23.38 -34.41
C ILE A 1030 3.75 24.33 -34.92
N THR A 1031 2.91 23.86 -35.83
CA THR A 1031 1.76 24.63 -36.33
C THR A 1031 0.49 24.10 -35.69
N ILE A 1032 -0.20 24.93 -34.92
CA ILE A 1032 -1.47 24.61 -34.26
C ILE A 1032 -2.61 25.34 -34.99
N SER A 1033 -3.65 24.58 -35.33
CA SER A 1033 -4.85 25.08 -36.01
C SER A 1033 -6.08 24.35 -35.48
N GLY A 1034 -6.84 25.00 -34.61
CA GLY A 1034 -7.98 24.43 -33.90
C GLY A 1034 -7.56 23.20 -33.09
N GLU A 1035 -8.11 22.04 -33.42
CA GLU A 1035 -7.87 20.79 -32.71
C GLU A 1035 -6.69 19.95 -33.26
N GLN A 1036 -5.88 20.53 -34.15
CA GLN A 1036 -4.79 19.83 -34.83
C GLN A 1036 -3.45 20.52 -34.60
N ALA A 1037 -2.38 19.73 -34.50
CA ALA A 1037 -1.00 20.20 -34.46
C ALA A 1037 -0.13 19.44 -35.48
N THR A 1038 0.71 20.16 -36.21
CA THR A 1038 1.73 19.59 -37.12
C THR A 1038 3.12 19.91 -36.55
N PHE A 1039 3.94 18.87 -36.36
CA PHE A 1039 5.31 18.98 -35.86
C PHE A 1039 6.28 18.78 -37.03
N ASP A 1040 6.94 19.85 -37.47
CA ASP A 1040 7.90 19.84 -38.56
C ASP A 1040 9.33 19.95 -38.01
N PHE A 1041 10.11 18.87 -38.14
CA PHE A 1041 11.52 18.80 -37.73
C PHE A 1041 12.50 19.16 -38.87
N GLY A 1042 12.01 19.66 -40.01
CA GLY A 1042 12.83 20.01 -41.18
C GLY A 1042 13.84 21.14 -40.97
N GLY A 1043 13.76 21.85 -39.84
CA GLY A 1043 14.77 22.81 -39.39
C GLY A 1043 16.00 22.17 -38.72
N SER A 1044 16.01 20.85 -38.55
CA SER A 1044 17.15 20.11 -37.98
C SER A 1044 18.26 19.89 -39.00
N GLY A 1045 19.48 19.69 -38.52
CA GLY A 1045 20.65 19.39 -39.35
C GLY A 1045 20.52 18.07 -40.09
N ALA A 1046 21.40 17.85 -41.07
CA ALA A 1046 21.50 16.57 -41.76
C ALA A 1046 21.95 15.45 -40.79
N VAL A 1047 21.77 14.19 -41.19
CA VAL A 1047 22.27 13.03 -40.44
C VAL A 1047 23.76 13.21 -40.15
N HIS A 1048 24.13 13.12 -38.86
CA HIS A 1048 25.52 13.25 -38.41
C HIS A 1048 26.37 12.10 -38.96
N ALA A 1049 27.65 12.35 -39.24
CA ALA A 1049 28.53 11.36 -39.87
C ALA A 1049 29.10 10.30 -38.91
N GLY A 1050 28.74 10.37 -37.63
CA GLY A 1050 29.09 9.43 -36.57
C GLY A 1050 28.53 9.85 -35.23
#